data_AF-A0A4Z2BZX8-F1
#
_entry.id   AF-A0A4Z2BZX8-F1
#
_cell.length_a   1.000
_cell.length_b   1.000
_cell.length_c   1.000
_cell.angle_alpha   90.00
_cell.angle_beta   90.00
_cell.angle_gamma   90.00
#
_symmetry.space_group_name_H-M   'P 1'
#
loop_
_entity.id
_entity.type
_entity.pdbx_description
1 polymer ?
#
loop_
_entity_poly.entity_id
_entity_poly.type
_entity_poly.pdbx_seq_one_letter_code
_entity_poly.pdbx_strand_id
1 'polypeptide(L)'
;MLAGLRGGLAATAALLVLTLTGSRCRAEDVHPSLKDSVCPINCNFENDLCGWEQLIQDSFDWTRHSGPTPSDLTGPDQDHTTGAGFYMYIEGNSVTHGDSARLLSSSCLYNGPLCLEFWYHMFGSATAMALNIYLLKDNRATKVWSAKNNRGPMWHQAQIDIGATAPFKIIVEAIRGSNAESDVAIDDISIHAGSCTGFPAMAVESWLPTTPANVPPSRLVCNAECNFDRHLCSWSQTVTDAFDWTWQSGSTPTPMTGPSADHTGGGRYLYIEASSVTHGDTARLISAECSNSGPKCLQFWYHMYGSADTMGLHVYLVQNNLARNVWRMTNDQGNMWRLAEVELTTTGVFQIIFEGRRGSNEESDVAIDDVKLYHGECADLNKPTPAATTSMPTSTEATVEPTIATTSAQPETTTGATQPLTTAEPATTAPLCPPNSHYSPCVPACTPTCTHLNGPPHCVQIEACNPGCVCNDGFVQKGSVCVPIGQCGCVDENGHKHQFDEEWYTSHCRQKCECEEEDGVGEIECDDEDGCDDDAVCLPNQEGDYYCQPTGFGDCTITRDSKYSTFDELKYGFEGEHSYVLVRSKNLPQNFQDVYVEGIYAQIHDGDDSSEEERDRRDSDEDDDEEEDSNEQDGRHRLHELKIRVYNHTVEFKKNRGLVVDGRNIKPPVSPSAGLKIYQSSSRIYLKSDFGLLVKFDGHGAAEITLPRIYRRKVGGLCGNFDQQRHNDWMKPDGTLARNVREFGASWRV
;
A
#
# COMPACT_ATOMS: atom_id res chain seq x y z
N MET A 1 -69.78 15.63 -29.05
CA MET A 1 -69.55 14.76 -30.23
C MET A 1 -68.10 14.92 -30.68
N LEU A 2 -67.63 14.11 -31.64
CA LEU A 2 -66.33 14.17 -32.33
C LEU A 2 -66.07 15.57 -32.96
N ALA A 3 -64.91 16.07 -33.39
CA ALA A 3 -63.45 15.73 -33.37
C ALA A 3 -62.67 17.02 -33.81
N GLY A 4 -61.34 17.15 -33.87
CA GLY A 4 -60.19 16.30 -33.47
C GLY A 4 -58.95 16.48 -34.38
N LEU A 5 -57.73 16.48 -33.79
CA LEU A 5 -56.38 16.36 -34.41
C LEU A 5 -55.81 17.48 -35.35
N ARG A 6 -54.67 18.02 -34.89
CA ARG A 6 -53.41 18.39 -35.62
C ARG A 6 -53.39 19.45 -36.74
N GLY A 7 -52.38 20.32 -36.67
CA GLY A 7 -51.82 21.06 -37.80
C GLY A 7 -51.19 22.39 -37.39
N GLY A 8 -49.85 22.50 -37.42
CA GLY A 8 -49.15 23.76 -37.14
C GLY A 8 -47.80 23.84 -37.86
N LEU A 9 -47.44 25.01 -38.39
CA LEU A 9 -46.12 25.30 -38.95
C LEU A 9 -45.91 26.82 -39.14
N ALA A 10 -44.69 27.27 -38.82
CA ALA A 10 -43.97 28.47 -39.24
C ALA A 10 -44.68 29.85 -39.37
N ALA A 11 -44.16 30.83 -38.65
CA ALA A 11 -44.11 32.23 -39.07
C ALA A 11 -42.80 32.88 -38.56
N THR A 12 -42.02 33.51 -39.45
CA THR A 12 -40.73 34.14 -39.11
C THR A 12 -40.45 35.34 -40.02
N ALA A 13 -40.02 36.46 -39.42
CA ALA A 13 -39.49 37.69 -40.06
C ALA A 13 -40.46 38.43 -41.01
N ALA A 14 -40.36 39.75 -41.24
CA ALA A 14 -39.84 40.91 -40.49
C ALA A 14 -40.55 42.16 -41.13
N LEU A 15 -40.29 43.44 -40.86
CA LEU A 15 -39.18 44.18 -40.25
C LEU A 15 -39.65 45.62 -39.95
N LEU A 16 -39.24 46.23 -38.83
CA LEU A 16 -38.97 47.68 -38.79
C LEU A 16 -37.96 48.00 -37.67
N VAL A 17 -37.26 49.13 -37.79
CA VAL A 17 -35.99 49.41 -37.09
C VAL A 17 -35.99 50.81 -36.46
N LEU A 18 -35.47 50.95 -35.24
CA LEU A 18 -34.59 52.04 -34.76
C LEU A 18 -34.15 51.81 -33.30
N THR A 19 -33.12 52.52 -32.84
CA THR A 19 -32.20 52.06 -31.76
C THR A 19 -31.72 53.16 -30.80
N LEU A 20 -31.58 52.83 -29.50
CA LEU A 20 -30.71 53.49 -28.47
C LEU A 20 -31.10 54.96 -28.10
N THR A 21 -31.03 55.54 -26.88
CA THR A 21 -30.70 55.21 -25.45
C THR A 21 -31.66 56.08 -24.55
N GLY A 22 -31.71 56.09 -23.20
CA GLY A 22 -31.04 55.36 -22.09
C GLY A 22 -31.14 56.13 -20.74
N SER A 23 -30.47 55.64 -19.68
CA SER A 23 -30.14 56.32 -18.39
C SER A 23 -31.19 56.58 -17.28
N ARG A 24 -30.81 56.14 -16.05
CA ARG A 24 -31.09 56.66 -14.69
C ARG A 24 -32.48 56.56 -14.03
N CYS A 25 -32.54 55.77 -12.95
CA CYS A 25 -32.76 56.15 -11.52
C CYS A 25 -32.85 54.88 -10.66
N ARG A 26 -32.54 54.81 -9.36
CA ARG A 26 -31.58 55.49 -8.45
C ARG A 26 -31.41 54.51 -7.25
N ALA A 27 -30.23 54.38 -6.65
CA ALA A 27 -29.97 53.36 -5.62
C ALA A 27 -29.37 53.95 -4.32
N GLU A 28 -30.07 53.68 -3.22
CA GLU A 28 -29.80 53.88 -1.79
C GLU A 28 -30.68 52.80 -1.12
N ASP A 29 -30.25 51.86 -0.27
CA ASP A 29 -28.91 51.54 0.25
C ASP A 29 -28.63 50.03 0.15
N VAL A 30 -27.40 49.65 -0.19
CA VAL A 30 -26.85 48.30 0.02
C VAL A 30 -25.42 48.45 0.51
N HIS A 31 -25.16 48.06 1.76
CA HIS A 31 -23.79 47.87 2.23
C HIS A 31 -23.15 46.74 1.40
N PRO A 32 -22.04 46.99 0.68
CA PRO A 32 -21.34 45.92 -0.01
C PRO A 32 -20.65 45.05 1.04
N SER A 33 -21.08 43.79 1.18
CA SER A 33 -20.28 42.80 1.90
C SER A 33 -18.96 42.59 1.17
N LEU A 34 -17.87 42.40 1.92
CA LEU A 34 -16.57 42.03 1.35
C LEU A 34 -16.67 40.61 0.79
N LYS A 35 -17.02 40.52 -0.50
CA LYS A 35 -17.19 39.25 -1.20
C LYS A 35 -15.87 38.72 -1.74
N ASP A 36 -15.51 37.55 -1.21
CA ASP A 36 -14.95 36.39 -1.93
C ASP A 36 -13.57 36.54 -2.59
N SER A 37 -13.02 37.74 -2.78
CA SER A 37 -11.77 37.98 -3.55
C SER A 37 -10.50 38.13 -2.71
N VAL A 38 -10.63 38.30 -1.38
CA VAL A 38 -9.48 38.59 -0.51
C VAL A 38 -8.97 37.34 0.21
N CYS A 39 -9.86 36.49 0.71
CA CYS A 39 -9.52 35.23 1.38
C CYS A 39 -10.49 34.11 0.94
N PRO A 40 -10.31 33.57 -0.29
CA PRO A 40 -11.18 32.54 -0.85
C PRO A 40 -10.87 31.17 -0.22
N ILE A 41 -11.28 30.99 1.04
CA ILE A 41 -11.06 29.73 1.80
C ILE A 41 -12.35 29.16 2.40
N ASN A 42 -13.49 29.85 2.24
CA ASN A 42 -14.79 29.36 2.70
C ASN A 42 -15.18 28.13 1.88
N CYS A 43 -15.51 27.02 2.55
CA CYS A 43 -15.93 25.79 1.90
C CYS A 43 -16.83 24.94 2.79
N ASN A 44 -18.03 24.63 2.29
CA ASN A 44 -18.95 23.63 2.84
C ASN A 44 -18.95 22.34 1.99
N PHE A 45 -17.92 22.15 1.15
CA PHE A 45 -17.63 20.98 0.31
C PHE A 45 -18.76 20.46 -0.63
N GLU A 46 -19.95 21.07 -0.68
CA GLU A 46 -21.14 20.55 -1.39
C GLU A 46 -20.99 20.31 -2.90
N ASN A 47 -20.03 20.96 -3.57
CA ASN A 47 -19.84 20.85 -5.02
C ASN A 47 -18.43 20.39 -5.39
N ASP A 48 -17.40 20.94 -4.74
CA ASP A 48 -15.99 20.68 -4.95
C ASP A 48 -15.19 21.04 -3.68
N LEU A 49 -13.86 21.15 -3.78
CA LEU A 49 -12.98 21.55 -2.67
C LEU A 49 -12.84 23.08 -2.50
N CYS A 50 -13.63 23.90 -3.21
CA CYS A 50 -13.65 25.37 -3.15
C CYS A 50 -12.29 26.07 -3.37
N GLY A 51 -11.30 25.41 -3.99
CA GLY A 51 -9.94 25.94 -4.13
C GLY A 51 -9.02 25.64 -2.93
N TRP A 52 -9.38 24.69 -2.07
CA TRP A 52 -8.44 23.94 -1.25
C TRP A 52 -7.74 22.86 -2.08
N GLU A 53 -6.46 22.63 -1.77
CA GLU A 53 -5.55 21.76 -2.50
C GLU A 53 -5.16 20.57 -1.61
N GLN A 54 -5.31 19.33 -2.10
CA GLN A 54 -4.73 18.15 -1.47
C GLN A 54 -3.21 18.25 -1.46
N LEU A 55 -2.57 18.01 -0.31
CA LEU A 55 -1.12 18.09 -0.18
C LEU A 55 -0.45 16.73 -0.37
N ILE A 56 0.08 16.49 -1.57
CA ILE A 56 0.91 15.33 -1.97
C ILE A 56 2.18 15.06 -1.13
N GLN A 57 2.36 15.79 -0.02
CA GLN A 57 3.39 15.61 1.02
C GLN A 57 2.80 15.02 2.33
N ASP A 58 1.52 14.66 2.33
CA ASP A 58 0.87 13.88 3.37
C ASP A 58 1.08 12.37 3.17
N SER A 59 0.56 11.52 4.07
CA SER A 59 0.65 10.06 3.92
C SER A 59 -0.46 9.49 3.05
N PHE A 60 -1.61 10.19 2.97
CA PHE A 60 -2.82 9.81 2.24
C PHE A 60 -3.77 11.01 2.16
N ASP A 61 -4.61 11.06 1.13
CA ASP A 61 -5.53 12.17 0.91
C ASP A 61 -6.74 12.21 1.86
N TRP A 62 -7.28 13.42 2.11
CA TRP A 62 -8.63 13.56 2.67
C TRP A 62 -9.65 13.13 1.61
N THR A 63 -10.63 12.33 2.01
CA THR A 63 -11.71 11.88 1.14
C THR A 63 -12.94 12.76 1.30
N ARG A 64 -13.52 13.23 0.18
CA ARG A 64 -14.81 13.93 0.15
C ARG A 64 -15.96 12.92 0.15
N HIS A 65 -16.86 12.98 1.12
CA HIS A 65 -17.83 11.91 1.38
C HIS A 65 -19.20 12.42 1.84
N SER A 66 -20.22 11.56 1.81
CA SER A 66 -21.62 11.86 2.12
C SER A 66 -22.29 10.66 2.81
N GLY A 67 -22.97 10.89 3.93
CA GLY A 67 -23.47 9.81 4.81
C GLY A 67 -22.38 9.24 5.73
N PRO A 68 -22.58 8.06 6.35
CA PRO A 68 -21.63 7.50 7.32
C PRO A 68 -20.30 7.09 6.69
N THR A 69 -19.21 7.17 7.46
CA THR A 69 -17.87 6.73 7.05
C THR A 69 -17.77 5.21 6.85
N PRO A 70 -16.79 4.70 6.07
CA PRO A 70 -16.65 3.26 5.79
C PRO A 70 -16.11 2.40 6.95
N SER A 71 -15.67 3.01 8.05
CA SER A 71 -15.67 2.38 9.38
C SER A 71 -16.89 2.84 10.19
N ASP A 72 -17.59 1.86 10.76
CA ASP A 72 -18.62 2.07 11.77
C ASP A 72 -18.00 2.38 13.15
N LEU A 73 -18.79 3.01 14.03
CA LEU A 73 -18.39 3.55 15.34
C LEU A 73 -17.30 4.64 15.29
N THR A 74 -16.96 5.14 14.11
CA THR A 74 -16.10 6.31 13.88
C THR A 74 -16.74 7.27 12.88
N GLY A 75 -16.18 8.48 12.80
CA GLY A 75 -16.64 9.50 11.87
C GLY A 75 -18.08 9.98 12.09
N PRO A 76 -18.57 10.91 11.26
CA PRO A 76 -19.94 11.42 11.32
C PRO A 76 -20.91 10.57 10.50
N ASP A 77 -22.11 10.31 11.05
CA ASP A 77 -23.20 9.61 10.33
C ASP A 77 -23.72 10.39 9.09
N GLN A 78 -23.57 11.72 9.10
CA GLN A 78 -24.14 12.71 8.18
C GLN A 78 -23.26 13.97 8.17
N ASP A 79 -23.30 14.75 7.09
CA ASP A 79 -22.72 16.11 7.03
C ASP A 79 -23.31 17.04 8.08
N HIS A 80 -22.64 18.17 8.34
CA HIS A 80 -23.13 19.20 9.25
C HIS A 80 -24.15 20.13 8.56
N THR A 81 -23.87 20.51 7.30
CA THR A 81 -24.59 21.57 6.59
C THR A 81 -26.11 21.30 6.42
N THR A 82 -26.49 20.05 6.13
CA THR A 82 -27.86 19.69 5.69
C THR A 82 -28.40 18.33 6.19
N GLY A 83 -27.53 17.36 6.48
CA GLY A 83 -27.89 15.97 6.74
C GLY A 83 -28.10 15.10 5.48
N ALA A 84 -27.81 15.62 4.28
CA ALA A 84 -27.79 14.86 3.02
C ALA A 84 -26.74 15.40 2.01
N GLY A 85 -25.72 16.08 2.52
CA GLY A 85 -24.69 16.82 1.81
C GLY A 85 -23.30 16.15 1.86
N PHE A 86 -22.24 16.94 1.79
CA PHE A 86 -20.86 16.44 1.70
C PHE A 86 -19.87 17.11 2.67
N TYR A 87 -19.00 16.30 3.27
CA TYR A 87 -17.90 16.72 4.16
C TYR A 87 -16.56 16.12 3.71
N MET A 88 -15.45 16.53 4.34
CA MET A 88 -14.14 15.90 4.16
C MET A 88 -13.79 15.05 5.38
N TYR A 89 -13.22 13.86 5.19
CA TYR A 89 -12.72 13.02 6.31
C TYR A 89 -11.43 12.25 5.97
N ILE A 90 -10.79 11.73 7.01
CA ILE A 90 -9.76 10.69 6.90
C ILE A 90 -10.29 9.32 7.30
N GLU A 91 -9.82 8.29 6.59
CA GLU A 91 -10.23 6.89 6.70
C GLU A 91 -9.09 6.08 7.36
N GLY A 92 -9.27 5.65 8.61
CA GLY A 92 -8.20 5.03 9.38
C GLY A 92 -7.82 3.59 8.99
N ASN A 93 -8.63 2.89 8.21
CA ASN A 93 -8.43 1.47 7.88
C ASN A 93 -7.37 1.20 6.79
N SER A 94 -7.03 2.19 5.95
CA SER A 94 -6.10 2.01 4.82
C SER A 94 -4.64 2.37 5.13
N VAL A 95 -4.38 2.93 6.31
CA VAL A 95 -3.12 3.58 6.71
C VAL A 95 -2.65 3.17 8.10
N THR A 96 -1.45 3.62 8.50
CA THR A 96 -0.74 3.20 9.73
C THR A 96 -0.65 4.34 10.76
N HIS A 97 -0.41 4.02 12.04
CA HIS A 97 -0.48 5.02 13.12
C HIS A 97 0.49 6.19 12.93
N GLY A 98 -0.01 7.43 13.00
CA GLY A 98 0.78 8.64 12.79
C GLY A 98 0.81 9.09 11.31
N ASP A 99 0.29 8.28 10.39
CA ASP A 99 -0.02 8.75 9.05
C ASP A 99 -1.05 9.89 9.11
N SER A 100 -0.92 10.82 8.18
CA SER A 100 -1.65 12.09 8.19
C SER A 100 -2.16 12.45 6.80
N ALA A 101 -3.26 13.22 6.76
CA ALA A 101 -3.81 13.81 5.55
C ALA A 101 -3.90 15.33 5.70
N ARG A 102 -3.66 16.10 4.64
CA ARG A 102 -3.55 17.57 4.73
C ARG A 102 -4.20 18.30 3.54
N LEU A 103 -5.00 19.31 3.88
CA LEU A 103 -5.64 20.25 2.96
C LEU A 103 -4.98 21.63 3.09
N LEU A 104 -4.54 22.22 1.98
CA LEU A 104 -3.97 23.57 1.91
C LEU A 104 -4.96 24.56 1.31
N SER A 105 -5.17 25.71 1.96
CA SER A 105 -6.09 26.74 1.46
C SER A 105 -5.52 27.50 0.27
N SER A 106 -6.39 28.14 -0.52
CA SER A 106 -5.98 29.28 -1.36
C SER A 106 -5.47 30.46 -0.51
N SER A 107 -4.67 31.34 -1.11
CA SER A 107 -3.98 32.42 -0.39
C SER A 107 -4.91 33.55 0.08
N CYS A 108 -4.85 33.85 1.37
CA CYS A 108 -5.55 34.97 2.01
C CYS A 108 -4.67 36.23 1.99
N LEU A 109 -5.24 37.32 1.45
CA LEU A 109 -4.59 38.60 1.19
C LEU A 109 -5.08 39.74 2.13
N TYR A 110 -5.76 39.39 3.22
CA TYR A 110 -6.30 40.35 4.19
C TYR A 110 -5.25 40.72 5.26
N ASN A 111 -5.34 41.96 5.76
CA ASN A 111 -4.51 42.46 6.85
C ASN A 111 -5.40 42.96 7.99
N GLY A 112 -5.34 42.29 9.14
CA GLY A 112 -6.16 42.59 10.32
C GLY A 112 -6.66 41.31 10.99
N PRO A 113 -7.39 41.44 12.11
CA PRO A 113 -7.96 40.28 12.79
C PRO A 113 -9.02 39.60 11.92
N LEU A 114 -8.96 38.27 11.88
CA LEU A 114 -9.94 37.40 11.23
C LEU A 114 -10.38 36.33 12.23
N CYS A 115 -11.65 35.96 12.19
CA CYS A 115 -12.15 34.75 12.83
C CYS A 115 -12.28 33.64 11.77
N LEU A 116 -11.60 32.52 12.01
CA LEU A 116 -11.78 31.26 11.27
C LEU A 116 -12.72 30.35 12.08
N GLU A 117 -13.81 29.93 11.46
CA GLU A 117 -14.79 28.99 12.03
C GLU A 117 -14.91 27.77 11.12
N PHE A 118 -15.06 26.58 11.70
CA PHE A 118 -15.37 25.35 10.98
C PHE A 118 -16.01 24.34 11.91
N TRP A 119 -16.67 23.34 11.34
CA TRP A 119 -17.20 22.20 12.08
C TRP A 119 -16.29 20.98 11.92
N TYR A 120 -16.15 20.19 12.97
CA TYR A 120 -15.32 19.00 12.98
C TYR A 120 -15.93 17.85 13.79
N HIS A 121 -15.57 16.62 13.43
CA HIS A 121 -15.99 15.40 14.10
C HIS A 121 -14.76 14.51 14.36
N MET A 122 -14.72 13.86 15.52
CA MET A 122 -13.62 13.00 15.95
C MET A 122 -14.16 11.92 16.89
N PHE A 123 -14.41 10.71 16.39
CA PHE A 123 -15.01 9.63 17.15
C PHE A 123 -14.37 8.28 16.81
N GLY A 124 -14.25 7.39 17.81
CA GLY A 124 -13.58 6.09 17.71
C GLY A 124 -12.70 5.76 18.93
N SER A 125 -12.23 4.52 19.07
CA SER A 125 -11.39 4.14 20.21
C SER A 125 -9.94 4.59 20.14
N ALA A 126 -9.43 5.05 18.99
CA ALA A 126 -8.01 5.33 18.84
C ALA A 126 -7.50 6.44 19.77
N THR A 127 -6.42 6.12 20.48
CA THR A 127 -5.59 7.13 21.15
C THR A 127 -4.73 7.87 20.12
N ALA A 128 -4.35 9.10 20.45
CA ALA A 128 -3.47 9.96 19.64
C ALA A 128 -3.99 10.37 18.24
N MET A 129 -5.25 10.06 17.88
CA MET A 129 -5.90 10.75 16.74
C MET A 129 -5.87 12.27 16.94
N ALA A 130 -5.69 13.06 15.88
CA ALA A 130 -5.60 14.52 15.99
C ALA A 130 -6.19 15.27 14.79
N LEU A 131 -6.63 16.50 15.03
CA LEU A 131 -6.95 17.52 14.03
C LEU A 131 -6.17 18.79 14.38
N ASN A 132 -5.31 19.25 13.49
CA ASN A 132 -4.45 20.42 13.67
C ASN A 132 -4.75 21.48 12.60
N ILE A 133 -4.73 22.75 13.00
CA ILE A 133 -4.81 23.89 12.08
C ILE A 133 -3.50 24.66 12.17
N TYR A 134 -2.87 24.89 11.02
CA TYR A 134 -1.65 25.69 10.92
C TYR A 134 -1.89 26.95 10.07
N LEU A 135 -1.34 28.06 10.53
CA LEU A 135 -1.15 29.27 9.75
C LEU A 135 0.18 29.15 8.99
N LEU A 136 0.14 29.08 7.66
CA LEU A 136 1.32 29.09 6.79
C LEU A 136 1.58 30.52 6.29
N LYS A 137 2.67 31.12 6.74
CA LYS A 137 3.12 32.45 6.31
C LYS A 137 4.64 32.47 6.11
N ASP A 138 5.13 33.12 5.06
CA ASP A 138 6.58 33.29 4.79
C ASP A 138 7.35 31.95 4.81
N ASN A 139 6.75 30.89 4.26
CA ASN A 139 7.20 29.48 4.30
C ASN A 139 7.43 28.92 5.72
N ARG A 140 6.72 29.43 6.72
CA ARG A 140 6.69 28.90 8.08
C ARG A 140 5.25 28.57 8.48
N ALA A 141 4.98 27.28 8.70
CA ALA A 141 3.75 26.87 9.37
C ALA A 141 3.84 27.18 10.88
N THR A 142 2.73 27.58 11.49
CA THR A 142 2.60 27.75 12.93
C THR A 142 1.27 27.16 13.35
N LYS A 143 1.28 26.15 14.23
CA LYS A 143 0.06 25.51 14.74
C LYS A 143 -0.73 26.53 15.57
N VAL A 144 -1.93 26.89 15.11
CA VAL A 144 -2.82 27.87 15.75
C VAL A 144 -3.94 27.20 16.56
N TRP A 145 -4.26 25.95 16.25
CA TRP A 145 -5.27 25.17 16.98
C TRP A 145 -5.00 23.66 16.87
N SER A 146 -5.48 22.90 17.85
CA SER A 146 -5.40 21.43 17.86
C SER A 146 -6.54 20.81 18.68
N ALA A 147 -7.21 19.82 18.11
CA ALA A 147 -7.96 18.81 18.83
C ALA A 147 -7.20 17.48 18.79
N LYS A 148 -7.28 16.72 19.88
CA LYS A 148 -6.66 15.39 20.06
C LYS A 148 -7.61 14.44 20.77
N ASN A 149 -7.50 13.15 20.44
CA ASN A 149 -8.35 12.05 20.88
C ASN A 149 -9.84 12.23 20.54
N ASN A 150 -10.62 11.16 20.73
CA ASN A 150 -12.08 11.13 20.61
C ASN A 150 -12.74 12.31 21.36
N ARG A 151 -13.71 12.97 20.70
CA ARG A 151 -14.51 14.11 21.19
C ARG A 151 -16.00 13.80 21.35
N GLY A 152 -16.41 12.57 21.10
CA GLY A 152 -17.80 12.11 21.10
C GLY A 152 -18.43 12.11 19.71
N PRO A 153 -19.59 11.44 19.53
CA PRO A 153 -20.20 11.18 18.23
C PRO A 153 -20.92 12.40 17.61
N MET A 154 -20.67 13.61 18.13
CA MET A 154 -21.33 14.84 17.67
C MET A 154 -20.35 15.70 16.87
N TRP A 155 -20.88 16.45 15.90
CA TRP A 155 -20.17 17.58 15.31
C TRP A 155 -19.91 18.67 16.36
N HIS A 156 -18.70 19.24 16.35
CA HIS A 156 -18.27 20.32 17.22
C HIS A 156 -17.83 21.53 16.39
N GLN A 157 -18.15 22.74 16.85
CA GLN A 157 -17.66 23.96 16.21
C GLN A 157 -16.28 24.34 16.77
N ALA A 158 -15.35 24.70 15.89
CA ALA A 158 -14.10 25.37 16.22
C ALA A 158 -14.17 26.87 15.86
N GLN A 159 -13.53 27.71 16.67
CA GLN A 159 -13.40 29.15 16.46
C GLN A 159 -11.95 29.56 16.77
N ILE A 160 -11.30 30.28 15.85
CA ILE A 160 -9.86 30.63 15.94
C ILE A 160 -9.65 32.09 15.51
N ASP A 161 -9.09 32.91 16.40
CA ASP A 161 -8.62 34.25 16.07
C ASP A 161 -7.28 34.19 15.31
N ILE A 162 -7.28 34.55 14.03
CA ILE A 162 -6.10 34.56 13.15
C ILE A 162 -5.45 35.96 13.16
N GLY A 163 -4.37 36.10 13.93
CA GLY A 163 -3.57 37.33 14.06
C GLY A 163 -2.49 37.50 12.99
N ALA A 164 -2.82 37.33 11.71
CA ALA A 164 -1.87 37.30 10.60
C ALA A 164 -1.87 38.60 9.75
N THR A 165 -0.74 38.85 9.08
CA THR A 165 -0.68 39.79 7.94
C THR A 165 -0.57 39.01 6.64
N ALA A 166 -1.11 39.54 5.55
CA ALA A 166 -1.01 38.95 4.23
C ALA A 166 0.45 38.92 3.68
N PRO A 167 0.73 38.03 2.71
CA PRO A 167 -0.09 36.89 2.29
C PRO A 167 0.09 35.69 3.22
N PHE A 168 -0.95 34.89 3.45
CA PHE A 168 -0.86 33.63 4.18
C PHE A 168 -1.82 32.56 3.63
N LYS A 169 -1.61 31.30 4.00
CA LYS A 169 -2.51 30.16 3.76
C LYS A 169 -2.85 29.47 5.09
N ILE A 170 -3.88 28.64 5.11
CA ILE A 170 -4.22 27.73 6.21
C ILE A 170 -3.92 26.29 5.76
N ILE A 171 -3.40 25.46 6.66
CA ILE A 171 -3.32 24.00 6.50
C ILE A 171 -4.26 23.36 7.52
N VAL A 172 -5.10 22.44 7.08
CA VAL A 172 -5.87 21.54 7.94
C VAL A 172 -5.26 20.15 7.84
N GLU A 173 -4.81 19.60 8.97
CA GLU A 173 -4.18 18.29 9.07
C GLU A 173 -4.99 17.39 9.99
N ALA A 174 -5.33 16.18 9.54
CA ALA A 174 -5.76 15.12 10.44
C ALA A 174 -4.68 14.03 10.53
N ILE A 175 -4.54 13.44 11.71
CA ILE A 175 -3.55 12.39 12.02
C ILE A 175 -4.29 11.15 12.52
N ARG A 176 -4.00 10.01 11.87
CA ARG A 176 -4.50 8.69 12.23
C ARG A 176 -3.96 8.24 13.59
N GLY A 177 -4.87 7.89 14.48
CA GLY A 177 -4.55 7.38 15.81
C GLY A 177 -3.95 5.97 15.80
N SER A 178 -3.79 5.42 17.00
CA SER A 178 -3.14 4.13 17.26
C SER A 178 -3.79 2.94 16.53
N ASN A 179 -5.11 2.96 16.33
CA ASN A 179 -5.84 1.97 15.56
C ASN A 179 -6.66 2.63 14.42
N ALA A 180 -7.35 1.81 13.63
CA ALA A 180 -8.13 2.27 12.49
C ALA A 180 -9.38 3.07 12.89
N GLU A 181 -9.84 2.98 14.14
CA GLU A 181 -10.97 3.76 14.66
C GLU A 181 -10.52 5.20 15.01
N SER A 182 -10.08 5.94 13.99
CA SER A 182 -9.52 7.28 14.12
C SER A 182 -10.00 8.29 13.08
N ASP A 183 -11.18 8.04 12.50
CA ASP A 183 -11.75 8.94 11.49
C ASP A 183 -12.00 10.34 12.09
N VAL A 184 -11.45 11.33 11.39
CA VAL A 184 -11.58 12.76 11.69
C VAL A 184 -12.23 13.40 10.47
N ALA A 185 -13.29 14.18 10.68
CA ALA A 185 -13.99 14.90 9.61
C ALA A 185 -14.04 16.41 9.87
N ILE A 186 -14.18 17.18 8.78
CA ILE A 186 -14.38 18.63 8.77
C ILE A 186 -15.45 19.04 7.76
N ASP A 187 -16.20 20.09 8.09
CA ASP A 187 -17.27 20.68 7.26
C ASP A 187 -17.40 22.20 7.57
N ASP A 188 -18.19 22.93 6.76
CA ASP A 188 -18.63 24.32 7.00
C ASP A 188 -17.48 25.30 7.35
N ILE A 189 -16.35 25.24 6.63
CA ILE A 189 -15.23 26.17 6.81
C ILE A 189 -15.63 27.58 6.37
N SER A 190 -15.45 28.57 7.23
CA SER A 190 -15.69 29.98 6.92
C SER A 190 -14.71 30.91 7.63
N ILE A 191 -14.34 32.02 6.99
CA ILE A 191 -13.52 33.08 7.58
C ILE A 191 -14.20 34.45 7.42
N HIS A 192 -14.15 35.29 8.46
CA HIS A 192 -14.67 36.66 8.43
C HIS A 192 -13.80 37.64 9.22
N ALA A 193 -13.98 38.93 8.95
CA ALA A 193 -13.17 40.01 9.52
C ALA A 193 -13.66 40.41 10.92
N GLY A 194 -12.81 40.24 11.93
CA GLY A 194 -13.14 40.46 13.35
C GLY A 194 -12.40 39.50 14.27
N SER A 195 -12.79 39.46 15.54
CA SER A 195 -12.49 38.36 16.46
C SER A 195 -13.71 37.46 16.59
N CYS A 196 -13.50 36.18 16.85
CA CYS A 196 -14.58 35.23 17.13
C CYS A 196 -15.37 35.62 18.40
N THR A 197 -14.74 36.32 19.35
CA THR A 197 -15.40 36.85 20.54
C THR A 197 -15.92 38.26 20.29
N GLY A 198 -17.17 38.36 19.82
CA GLY A 198 -17.72 39.55 19.18
C GLY A 198 -17.71 40.85 19.99
N PHE A 199 -16.69 41.68 19.78
CA PHE A 199 -16.69 43.12 20.05
C PHE A 199 -16.05 43.90 18.88
N PRO A 200 -16.71 44.94 18.32
CA PRO A 200 -16.17 45.70 17.22
C PRO A 200 -15.14 46.74 17.69
N ALA A 201 -13.88 46.61 17.26
CA ALA A 201 -12.83 47.62 17.37
C ALA A 201 -12.51 48.22 16.00
N MET A 202 -12.33 49.55 15.92
CA MET A 202 -12.25 50.29 14.66
C MET A 202 -10.82 50.53 14.16
N ALA A 203 -10.61 50.40 12.84
CA ALA A 203 -9.56 51.06 12.03
C ALA A 203 -8.08 50.70 12.39
N VAL A 204 -7.03 50.97 11.59
CA VAL A 204 -6.75 52.10 10.68
C VAL A 204 -5.89 51.67 9.45
N GLU A 205 -6.29 52.15 8.27
CA GLU A 205 -5.58 52.49 7.00
C GLU A 205 -4.28 51.81 6.51
N SER A 206 -4.29 51.55 5.18
CA SER A 206 -3.15 51.62 4.21
C SER A 206 -2.09 50.50 4.23
N TRP A 207 -1.46 50.08 3.11
CA TRP A 207 -1.11 50.79 1.85
C TRP A 207 -1.47 50.05 0.53
N LEU A 208 -1.15 50.70 -0.61
CA LEU A 208 -1.46 50.30 -1.99
C LEU A 208 -0.53 49.18 -2.56
N PRO A 209 -0.96 48.46 -3.62
CA PRO A 209 -0.24 47.31 -4.17
C PRO A 209 0.83 47.69 -5.22
N THR A 210 1.82 46.79 -5.40
CA THR A 210 2.75 46.80 -6.54
C THR A 210 2.87 45.43 -7.18
N THR A 211 2.52 45.36 -8.46
CA THR A 211 2.95 44.34 -9.44
C THR A 211 3.72 45.06 -10.56
N PRO A 212 4.35 44.39 -11.55
CA PRO A 212 4.56 42.95 -11.71
C PRO A 212 6.04 42.57 -11.94
N ALA A 213 6.33 41.26 -12.00
CA ALA A 213 7.48 40.73 -12.75
C ALA A 213 7.16 39.35 -13.32
N ASN A 214 6.87 39.25 -14.62
CA ASN A 214 6.85 37.96 -15.31
C ASN A 214 8.29 37.48 -15.48
N VAL A 215 8.65 36.39 -14.81
CA VAL A 215 9.89 35.64 -15.10
C VAL A 215 9.49 34.40 -15.91
N PRO A 216 9.97 34.20 -17.14
CA PRO A 216 9.70 32.97 -17.88
C PRO A 216 10.42 31.79 -17.22
N PRO A 217 9.84 30.59 -17.19
CA PRO A 217 10.48 29.43 -16.57
C PRO A 217 11.76 29.05 -17.34
N SER A 218 12.91 29.38 -16.77
CA SER A 218 14.20 28.83 -17.16
C SER A 218 14.19 27.33 -16.87
N ARG A 219 14.65 26.51 -17.83
CA ARG A 219 14.72 25.04 -17.68
C ARG A 219 15.49 24.68 -16.41
N LEU A 220 14.79 24.10 -15.44
CA LEU A 220 15.36 23.78 -14.15
C LEU A 220 16.18 22.49 -14.24
N VAL A 221 17.46 22.58 -13.88
CA VAL A 221 18.31 21.43 -13.58
C VAL A 221 18.39 21.36 -12.06
N CYS A 222 18.06 20.21 -11.50
CA CYS A 222 18.02 20.03 -10.06
C CYS A 222 19.37 19.57 -9.53
N ASN A 223 19.70 20.01 -8.33
CA ASN A 223 20.80 19.47 -7.56
C ASN A 223 20.23 18.93 -6.25
N ALA A 224 20.05 17.61 -6.17
CA ALA A 224 19.63 16.94 -4.93
C ALA A 224 20.83 16.48 -4.08
N GLU A 225 22.07 16.73 -4.52
CA GLU A 225 23.27 16.36 -3.76
C GLU A 225 23.41 17.23 -2.50
N CYS A 226 23.61 16.60 -1.34
CA CYS A 226 23.87 17.29 -0.07
C CYS A 226 24.58 16.36 0.93
N ASN A 227 25.71 16.82 1.47
CA ASN A 227 26.44 16.16 2.56
C ASN A 227 26.19 16.82 3.94
N PHE A 228 25.14 17.64 4.03
CA PHE A 228 24.62 18.38 5.20
C PHE A 228 25.58 19.23 6.07
N ASP A 229 26.91 19.15 5.95
CA ASP A 229 27.96 19.86 6.72
C ASP A 229 27.63 21.28 7.21
N ARG A 230 26.97 22.06 6.34
CA ARG A 230 26.79 23.52 6.50
C ARG A 230 25.34 24.00 6.44
N HIS A 231 24.45 23.22 5.83
CA HIS A 231 23.07 23.60 5.49
C HIS A 231 22.35 22.43 4.80
N LEU A 232 21.02 22.54 4.66
CA LEU A 232 20.15 21.60 3.94
C LEU A 232 20.34 21.59 2.40
N CYS A 233 21.25 22.40 1.85
CA CYS A 233 21.47 22.54 0.40
C CYS A 233 20.19 22.96 -0.35
N SER A 234 19.74 22.15 -1.33
CA SER A 234 18.47 22.34 -2.05
C SER A 234 17.30 21.56 -1.45
N TRP A 235 17.51 20.90 -0.29
CA TRP A 235 16.46 20.25 0.46
C TRP A 235 15.73 21.25 1.37
N SER A 236 14.43 21.07 1.51
CA SER A 236 13.58 21.83 2.42
C SER A 236 12.97 20.88 3.43
N GLN A 237 12.96 21.29 4.70
CA GLN A 237 12.00 20.74 5.65
C GLN A 237 10.57 20.95 5.13
N THR A 238 9.71 19.94 5.22
CA THR A 238 8.31 20.15 4.86
C THR A 238 7.62 20.92 5.98
N VAL A 239 6.86 21.96 5.66
CA VAL A 239 6.16 22.80 6.66
C VAL A 239 4.91 22.13 7.25
N THR A 240 4.86 20.81 7.16
CA THR A 240 3.66 19.98 7.26
C THR A 240 3.85 18.79 8.16
N ASP A 241 5.08 18.29 8.31
CA ASP A 241 5.39 17.11 9.11
C ASP A 241 5.09 17.32 10.61
N ALA A 242 5.14 16.24 11.39
CA ALA A 242 4.84 16.33 12.82
C ALA A 242 5.98 17.05 13.59
N PHE A 243 7.20 17.00 13.05
CA PHE A 243 8.41 17.62 13.57
C PHE A 243 9.54 17.66 12.52
N ASP A 244 10.49 18.57 12.70
CA ASP A 244 11.62 18.74 11.78
C ASP A 244 12.74 17.69 11.96
N TRP A 245 13.48 17.39 10.88
CA TRP A 245 14.79 16.74 10.98
C TRP A 245 15.79 17.68 11.68
N THR A 246 16.46 17.16 12.70
CA THR A 246 17.45 17.89 13.50
C THR A 246 18.84 17.82 12.89
N TRP A 247 19.51 18.98 12.77
CA TRP A 247 20.79 19.15 12.08
C TRP A 247 21.97 19.27 13.06
N GLN A 248 22.79 18.23 13.17
CA GLN A 248 23.70 18.01 14.31
C GLN A 248 25.06 17.41 13.92
N SER A 249 26.03 17.54 14.83
CA SER A 249 27.37 16.93 14.79
C SER A 249 27.60 16.15 16.09
N GLY A 250 28.16 14.94 16.01
CA GLY A 250 28.36 14.04 17.16
C GLY A 250 27.09 13.28 17.57
N SER A 251 27.17 12.45 18.62
CA SER A 251 26.07 11.61 19.13
C SER A 251 24.72 12.32 19.25
N THR A 252 23.63 11.60 19.00
CA THR A 252 22.27 12.07 19.31
C THR A 252 22.08 12.18 20.85
N PRO A 253 21.10 12.97 21.33
CA PRO A 253 20.83 13.16 22.76
C PRO A 253 20.34 11.90 23.48
N THR A 254 19.61 11.01 22.79
CA THR A 254 19.03 9.81 23.38
C THR A 254 20.11 8.72 23.55
N PRO A 255 20.28 8.13 24.75
CA PRO A 255 21.33 7.14 24.97
C PRO A 255 21.09 5.83 24.21
N MET A 256 22.16 5.24 23.67
CA MET A 256 22.14 3.98 22.92
C MET A 256 21.34 4.02 21.60
N THR A 257 21.08 5.21 21.06
CA THR A 257 20.49 5.38 19.72
C THR A 257 21.36 6.23 18.80
N GLY A 258 21.03 6.18 17.51
CA GLY A 258 21.60 7.04 16.48
C GLY A 258 23.11 6.89 16.26
N PRO A 259 23.68 7.67 15.33
CA PRO A 259 25.11 7.64 15.03
C PRO A 259 25.92 8.47 16.05
N SER A 260 27.14 8.03 16.35
CA SER A 260 28.05 8.75 17.26
C SER A 260 28.79 9.93 16.62
N ALA A 261 28.79 10.00 15.29
CA ALA A 261 29.32 11.07 14.46
C ALA A 261 28.65 11.03 13.07
N ASP A 262 28.85 12.07 12.27
CA ASP A 262 28.54 12.08 10.84
C ASP A 262 29.26 10.94 10.08
N HIS A 263 28.83 10.65 8.85
CA HIS A 263 29.40 9.57 8.05
C HIS A 263 30.86 9.84 7.65
N THR A 264 31.19 11.07 7.23
CA THR A 264 32.52 11.39 6.66
C THR A 264 33.61 11.70 7.69
N GLY A 265 33.26 11.98 8.95
CA GLY A 265 34.17 12.12 10.08
C GLY A 265 34.61 13.56 10.38
N GLY A 266 33.70 14.36 10.97
CA GLY A 266 33.96 15.73 11.45
C GLY A 266 32.96 16.79 10.95
N GLY A 267 31.93 16.37 10.24
CA GLY A 267 30.87 17.15 9.63
C GLY A 267 29.57 17.25 10.44
N ARG A 268 28.44 17.27 9.71
CA ARG A 268 27.07 17.33 10.26
C ARG A 268 26.08 16.53 9.42
N TYR A 269 25.23 15.76 10.09
CA TYR A 269 24.19 14.93 9.51
C TYR A 269 22.78 15.42 9.90
N LEU A 270 21.73 14.77 9.38
CA LEU A 270 20.34 14.96 9.80
C LEU A 270 19.84 13.73 10.55
N TYR A 271 19.07 13.91 11.62
CA TYR A 271 18.35 12.83 12.30
C TYR A 271 16.98 13.26 12.83
N ILE A 272 16.11 12.30 13.10
CA ILE A 272 14.86 12.51 13.83
C ILE A 272 15.13 12.34 15.32
N GLU A 273 14.78 13.33 16.15
CA GLU A 273 14.96 13.28 17.62
C GLU A 273 13.77 12.55 18.26
N ALA A 274 13.94 11.24 18.46
CA ALA A 274 12.86 10.34 18.79
C ALA A 274 12.38 10.40 20.25
N SER A 275 13.00 11.17 21.15
CA SER A 275 12.45 11.38 22.50
C SER A 275 11.24 12.32 22.50
N SER A 276 11.23 13.34 21.63
CA SER A 276 10.42 14.56 21.81
C SER A 276 8.97 14.53 21.27
N VAL A 277 8.60 13.49 20.51
CA VAL A 277 7.35 13.44 19.72
C VAL A 277 6.45 12.24 20.09
N THR A 278 5.57 11.75 19.22
CA THR A 278 4.66 10.61 19.47
C THR A 278 5.05 9.38 18.65
N HIS A 279 4.74 8.16 19.12
CA HIS A 279 4.81 6.95 18.30
C HIS A 279 4.06 7.17 16.97
N GLY A 280 4.71 6.84 15.85
CA GLY A 280 4.16 7.03 14.51
C GLY A 280 4.35 8.42 13.90
N ASP A 281 4.69 9.45 14.68
CA ASP A 281 4.98 10.79 14.14
C ASP A 281 6.15 10.73 13.14
N THR A 282 6.05 11.53 12.08
CA THR A 282 7.03 11.58 10.98
C THR A 282 7.67 12.96 10.82
N ALA A 283 8.91 12.96 10.34
CA ALA A 283 9.67 14.13 9.88
C ALA A 283 10.01 13.96 8.39
N ARG A 284 9.81 14.98 7.55
CA ARG A 284 9.95 14.90 6.09
C ARG A 284 10.87 15.98 5.54
N LEU A 285 11.78 15.56 4.65
CA LEU A 285 12.74 16.41 3.96
C LEU A 285 12.56 16.23 2.45
N ILE A 286 12.19 17.29 1.73
CA ILE A 286 11.88 17.26 0.29
C ILE A 286 12.91 17.99 -0.57
N SER A 287 13.27 17.42 -1.72
CA SER A 287 14.16 18.03 -2.70
C SER A 287 13.50 19.19 -3.45
N ALA A 288 14.31 20.08 -4.03
CA ALA A 288 13.84 20.94 -5.13
C ALA A 288 13.28 20.11 -6.31
N GLU A 289 12.47 20.74 -7.16
CA GLU A 289 11.92 20.10 -8.37
C GLU A 289 13.01 19.72 -9.39
N CYS A 290 12.91 18.50 -9.91
CA CYS A 290 13.85 17.91 -10.86
C CYS A 290 13.18 17.60 -12.19
N SER A 291 13.66 18.15 -13.31
CA SER A 291 13.01 18.04 -14.64
C SER A 291 13.64 17.00 -15.58
N ASN A 292 14.51 16.12 -15.07
CA ASN A 292 15.36 15.24 -15.87
C ASN A 292 14.84 13.80 -15.90
N SER A 293 14.19 13.40 -16.99
CA SER A 293 13.69 12.04 -17.23
C SER A 293 14.80 10.98 -17.40
N GLY A 294 14.40 9.71 -17.49
CA GLY A 294 15.29 8.54 -17.55
C GLY A 294 15.65 7.99 -16.17
N PRO A 295 16.41 6.89 -16.08
CA PRO A 295 16.86 6.36 -14.79
C PRO A 295 17.74 7.37 -14.03
N LYS A 296 17.65 7.32 -12.70
CA LYS A 296 18.57 7.96 -11.75
C LYS A 296 18.97 6.94 -10.70
N CYS A 297 20.18 7.07 -10.18
CA CYS A 297 20.57 6.43 -8.93
C CYS A 297 20.60 7.49 -7.82
N LEU A 298 19.77 7.32 -6.80
CA LEU A 298 19.87 8.04 -5.54
C LEU A 298 20.75 7.21 -4.60
N GLN A 299 21.91 7.75 -4.23
CA GLN A 299 22.73 7.21 -3.14
C GLN A 299 22.58 8.09 -1.90
N PHE A 300 22.54 7.49 -0.72
CA PHE A 300 22.62 8.20 0.56
C PHE A 300 23.12 7.25 1.65
N TRP A 301 23.69 7.81 2.72
CA TRP A 301 24.03 7.05 3.91
C TRP A 301 22.92 7.20 4.95
N TYR A 302 22.64 6.13 5.69
CA TYR A 302 21.66 6.13 6.77
C TYR A 302 22.17 5.37 7.99
N HIS A 303 21.60 5.67 9.16
CA HIS A 303 21.86 4.98 10.41
C HIS A 303 20.53 4.84 11.17
N MET A 304 20.26 3.66 11.70
CA MET A 304 19.02 3.33 12.43
C MET A 304 19.38 2.35 13.54
N TYR A 305 19.35 2.81 14.80
CA TYR A 305 19.78 2.02 15.95
C TYR A 305 18.98 2.38 17.20
N GLY A 306 18.42 1.38 17.87
CA GLY A 306 17.61 1.49 19.09
C GLY A 306 16.60 0.34 19.22
N SER A 307 15.96 0.19 20.39
CA SER A 307 15.05 -0.94 20.65
C SER A 307 13.63 -0.80 20.08
N ALA A 308 13.30 0.32 19.44
CA ALA A 308 11.93 0.62 19.04
C ALA A 308 11.49 -0.10 17.75
N ASP A 309 10.54 -1.03 17.89
CA ASP A 309 9.78 -1.60 16.78
C ASP A 309 9.15 -0.49 15.92
N THR A 310 9.00 -0.71 14.61
CA THR A 310 8.37 0.22 13.66
C THR A 310 9.06 1.58 13.49
N MET A 311 10.25 1.78 14.08
CA MET A 311 11.19 2.82 13.62
C MET A 311 11.38 2.67 12.10
N GLY A 312 11.39 3.77 11.35
CA GLY A 312 11.39 3.70 9.88
C GLY A 312 12.11 4.82 9.17
N LEU A 313 12.76 4.49 8.07
CA LEU A 313 13.24 5.43 7.05
C LEU A 313 12.62 5.08 5.71
N HIS A 314 11.85 5.99 5.13
CA HIS A 314 11.20 5.83 3.84
C HIS A 314 11.72 6.85 2.83
N VAL A 315 11.78 6.46 1.56
CA VAL A 315 12.04 7.36 0.43
C VAL A 315 10.86 7.32 -0.53
N TYR A 316 10.34 8.48 -0.90
CA TYR A 316 9.27 8.62 -1.88
C TYR A 316 9.76 9.38 -3.11
N LEU A 317 9.46 8.84 -4.29
CA LEU A 317 9.54 9.55 -5.56
C LEU A 317 8.18 10.19 -5.83
N VAL A 318 8.12 11.52 -5.78
CA VAL A 318 6.94 12.30 -6.16
C VAL A 318 7.03 12.62 -7.64
N GLN A 319 6.10 12.13 -8.45
CA GLN A 319 5.98 12.51 -9.86
C GLN A 319 4.51 12.51 -10.31
N ASN A 320 4.13 13.43 -11.20
CA ASN A 320 2.77 13.54 -11.77
C ASN A 320 1.68 13.68 -10.68
N ASN A 321 2.02 14.37 -9.58
CA ASN A 321 1.22 14.50 -8.35
C ASN A 321 0.94 13.19 -7.59
N LEU A 322 1.70 12.12 -7.85
CA LEU A 322 1.66 10.87 -7.10
C LEU A 322 2.97 10.65 -6.36
N ALA A 323 2.90 10.47 -5.03
CA ALA A 323 4.03 10.03 -4.22
C ALA A 323 4.09 8.50 -4.20
N ARG A 324 5.17 7.91 -4.73
CA ARG A 324 5.41 6.46 -4.69
C ARG A 324 6.55 6.16 -3.73
N ASN A 325 6.32 5.33 -2.71
CA ASN A 325 7.43 4.77 -1.93
C ASN A 325 8.33 3.94 -2.85
N VAL A 326 9.62 4.28 -2.91
CA VAL A 326 10.63 3.65 -3.78
C VAL A 326 11.70 2.92 -2.98
N TRP A 327 11.82 3.21 -1.69
CA TRP A 327 12.68 2.50 -0.75
C TRP A 327 12.13 2.65 0.67
N ARG A 328 12.36 1.64 1.50
CA ARG A 328 12.07 1.69 2.94
C ARG A 328 12.99 0.75 3.70
N MET A 329 13.35 1.16 4.92
CA MET A 329 13.99 0.33 5.93
C MET A 329 13.31 0.54 7.27
N THR A 330 13.25 -0.50 8.11
CA THR A 330 12.46 -0.50 9.35
C THR A 330 13.14 -1.28 10.47
N ASN A 331 12.80 -0.96 11.73
CA ASN A 331 13.38 -1.52 12.96
C ASN A 331 14.90 -1.26 13.06
N ASP A 332 15.55 -1.85 14.08
CA ASP A 332 17.00 -1.78 14.24
C ASP A 332 17.75 -2.27 12.98
N GLN A 333 18.78 -1.52 12.59
CA GLN A 333 19.71 -1.89 11.52
C GLN A 333 21.15 -2.04 12.05
N GLY A 334 21.34 -1.97 13.37
CA GLY A 334 22.62 -2.03 14.05
C GLY A 334 23.40 -0.70 13.99
N ASN A 335 24.28 -0.49 14.96
CA ASN A 335 25.01 0.76 15.15
C ASN A 335 26.18 0.97 14.15
N MET A 336 25.85 1.10 12.87
CA MET A 336 26.79 1.45 11.79
C MET A 336 26.08 2.28 10.72
N TRP A 337 26.79 3.24 10.13
CA TRP A 337 26.34 3.90 8.89
C TRP A 337 26.29 2.87 7.75
N ARG A 338 25.20 2.89 6.98
CA ARG A 338 24.94 2.00 5.84
C ARG A 338 24.67 2.81 4.58
N LEU A 339 25.20 2.37 3.45
CA LEU A 339 24.85 2.94 2.14
C LEU A 339 23.50 2.38 1.69
N ALA A 340 22.63 3.26 1.19
CA ALA A 340 21.47 2.91 0.40
C ALA A 340 21.71 3.35 -1.06
N GLU A 341 21.37 2.47 -2.00
CA GLU A 341 21.34 2.75 -3.44
C GLU A 341 19.90 2.51 -3.92
N VAL A 342 19.29 3.51 -4.57
CA VAL A 342 17.86 3.49 -4.93
C VAL A 342 17.66 3.92 -6.38
N GLU A 343 17.06 3.06 -7.18
CA GLU A 343 16.80 3.32 -8.60
C GLU A 343 15.47 4.08 -8.80
N LEU A 344 15.55 5.23 -9.46
CA LEU A 344 14.42 6.11 -9.70
C LEU A 344 14.12 6.22 -11.21
N THR A 345 13.03 5.59 -11.64
CA THR A 345 12.52 5.74 -13.02
C THR A 345 11.71 7.02 -13.14
N THR A 346 12.29 8.08 -13.71
CA THR A 346 11.61 9.38 -13.86
C THR A 346 11.17 9.64 -15.30
N THR A 347 9.97 10.16 -15.51
CA THR A 347 9.39 10.40 -16.85
C THR A 347 8.99 11.85 -17.12
N GLY A 348 9.29 12.76 -16.20
CA GLY A 348 8.87 14.17 -16.25
C GLY A 348 9.50 14.99 -15.12
N VAL A 349 8.73 15.93 -14.55
CA VAL A 349 9.13 16.65 -13.33
C VAL A 349 8.88 15.76 -12.11
N PHE A 350 9.84 15.69 -11.20
CA PHE A 350 9.79 14.88 -9.99
C PHE A 350 10.44 15.59 -8.78
N GLN A 351 10.13 15.11 -7.58
CA GLN A 351 10.84 15.43 -6.32
C GLN A 351 11.11 14.14 -5.55
N ILE A 352 12.03 14.21 -4.59
CA ILE A 352 12.35 13.12 -3.67
C ILE A 352 12.00 13.57 -2.25
N ILE A 353 11.37 12.72 -1.45
CA ILE A 353 11.12 12.94 -0.02
C ILE A 353 11.87 11.86 0.78
N PHE A 354 12.68 12.27 1.76
CA PHE A 354 13.09 11.41 2.88
C PHE A 354 12.11 11.58 4.03
N GLU A 355 11.66 10.47 4.60
CA GLU A 355 10.76 10.44 5.75
C GLU A 355 11.34 9.57 6.85
N GLY A 356 11.59 10.16 8.02
CA GLY A 356 11.94 9.44 9.24
C GLY A 356 10.72 9.30 10.14
N ARG A 357 10.53 8.13 10.74
CA ARG A 357 9.35 7.77 11.54
C ARG A 357 9.73 7.32 12.95
N ARG A 358 9.12 7.91 13.98
CA ARG A 358 9.27 7.46 15.38
C ARG A 358 8.61 6.09 15.58
N GLY A 359 9.37 5.14 16.14
CA GLY A 359 8.95 3.79 16.45
C GLY A 359 8.10 3.69 17.73
N SER A 360 8.03 2.48 18.31
CA SER A 360 7.18 2.14 19.45
C SER A 360 7.57 2.85 20.77
N ASN A 361 8.83 3.28 20.91
CA ASN A 361 9.35 3.96 22.10
C ASN A 361 10.27 5.15 21.73
N GLU A 362 11.06 5.70 22.66
CA GLU A 362 11.99 6.83 22.40
C GLU A 362 13.32 6.44 21.77
N GLU A 363 13.69 5.16 21.82
CA GLU A 363 14.89 4.62 21.19
C GLU A 363 14.65 4.36 19.69
N SER A 364 14.28 5.40 18.92
CA SER A 364 14.04 5.34 17.46
C SER A 364 14.70 6.47 16.65
N ASP A 365 15.92 6.88 17.02
CA ASP A 365 16.66 7.86 16.20
C ASP A 365 17.05 7.26 14.85
N VAL A 366 16.56 7.88 13.77
CA VAL A 366 16.87 7.60 12.36
C VAL A 366 17.68 8.76 11.80
N ALA A 367 18.81 8.48 11.17
CA ALA A 367 19.71 9.49 10.61
C ALA A 367 19.99 9.28 9.12
N ILE A 368 20.26 10.37 8.39
CA ILE A 368 20.70 10.40 6.99
C ILE A 368 21.87 11.35 6.75
N ASP A 369 22.73 11.00 5.79
CA ASP A 369 23.93 11.76 5.41
C ASP A 369 24.32 11.54 3.92
N ASP A 370 25.24 12.35 3.41
CA ASP A 370 25.99 12.12 2.15
C ASP A 370 25.15 11.82 0.88
N VAL A 371 23.98 12.47 0.75
CA VAL A 371 23.00 12.27 -0.34
C VAL A 371 23.54 12.72 -1.70
N LYS A 372 23.41 11.88 -2.74
CA LYS A 372 23.87 12.11 -4.12
C LYS A 372 22.85 11.57 -5.14
N LEU A 373 22.65 12.27 -6.26
CA LEU A 373 21.67 11.88 -7.28
C LEU A 373 22.30 11.87 -8.67
N TYR A 374 22.59 10.68 -9.17
CA TYR A 374 23.28 10.45 -10.43
C TYR A 374 22.32 10.17 -11.60
N HIS A 375 22.79 10.40 -12.82
CA HIS A 375 22.11 9.94 -14.05
C HIS A 375 22.56 8.52 -14.41
N GLY A 376 21.61 7.64 -14.73
CA GLY A 376 21.86 6.22 -15.00
C GLY A 376 21.26 5.31 -13.93
N GLU A 377 21.50 4.02 -14.07
CA GLU A 377 21.18 2.97 -13.09
C GLU A 377 22.28 2.91 -12.02
N CYS A 378 22.00 2.39 -10.82
CA CYS A 378 23.01 2.38 -9.75
C CYS A 378 24.22 1.52 -10.11
N ALA A 379 23.99 0.44 -10.88
CA ALA A 379 25.03 -0.44 -11.40
C ALA A 379 26.06 0.25 -12.34
N ASP A 380 25.76 1.44 -12.91
CA ASP A 380 26.71 2.17 -13.75
C ASP A 380 27.81 2.89 -12.95
N LEU A 381 27.52 3.31 -11.71
CA LEU A 381 28.45 4.11 -10.89
C LEU A 381 29.69 3.34 -10.46
N ASN A 382 29.56 2.02 -10.34
CA ASN A 382 30.62 1.10 -9.93
C ASN A 382 31.58 0.72 -11.09
N LYS A 383 31.44 1.34 -12.28
CA LYS A 383 32.30 1.12 -13.46
C LYS A 383 33.44 2.15 -13.52
N PRO A 384 34.72 1.74 -13.55
CA PRO A 384 35.85 2.69 -13.55
C PRO A 384 35.93 3.50 -14.84
N THR A 385 35.63 4.81 -14.74
CA THR A 385 35.58 5.72 -15.89
C THR A 385 36.96 6.25 -16.30
N PRO A 386 37.32 6.28 -17.60
CA PRO A 386 38.60 6.84 -18.07
C PRO A 386 38.73 8.35 -17.81
N ALA A 387 39.91 8.79 -17.37
CA ALA A 387 40.15 10.18 -16.98
C ALA A 387 40.06 11.17 -18.16
N ALA A 388 39.13 12.12 -18.09
CA ALA A 388 39.00 13.20 -19.06
C ALA A 388 40.03 14.31 -18.81
N THR A 389 40.89 14.59 -19.80
CA THR A 389 41.93 15.62 -19.70
C THR A 389 41.36 17.02 -19.98
N THR A 390 41.43 17.91 -18.99
CA THR A 390 41.09 19.33 -19.16
C THR A 390 42.10 20.04 -20.07
N SER A 391 41.62 20.94 -20.93
CA SER A 391 42.49 21.80 -21.75
C SER A 391 42.07 23.27 -21.65
N MET A 392 43.06 24.14 -21.49
CA MET A 392 42.96 25.59 -21.57
C MET A 392 43.90 26.07 -22.70
N PRO A 393 43.54 27.12 -23.45
CA PRO A 393 44.16 27.40 -24.75
C PRO A 393 45.51 28.14 -24.61
N THR A 394 46.44 27.87 -25.51
CA THR A 394 47.61 28.72 -25.77
C THR A 394 48.02 28.62 -27.25
N SER A 395 48.53 29.74 -27.77
CA SER A 395 48.86 30.06 -29.16
C SER A 395 49.33 28.92 -30.09
N THR A 396 48.74 28.87 -31.28
CA THR A 396 49.37 28.34 -32.50
C THR A 396 50.22 29.42 -33.19
N GLU A 397 51.43 29.07 -33.60
CA GLU A 397 52.20 29.76 -34.64
C GLU A 397 52.60 28.71 -35.70
N ALA A 398 52.65 29.11 -36.98
CA ALA A 398 52.66 28.18 -38.10
C ALA A 398 54.01 28.13 -38.85
N THR A 399 54.33 26.98 -39.43
CA THR A 399 55.29 26.83 -40.54
C THR A 399 54.84 25.68 -41.43
N VAL A 400 55.21 25.70 -42.71
CA VAL A 400 54.45 25.10 -43.82
C VAL A 400 55.35 24.28 -44.78
N GLU A 401 54.74 23.31 -45.49
CA GLU A 401 55.19 22.63 -46.73
C GLU A 401 56.30 21.56 -46.66
N PRO A 402 56.47 20.70 -47.72
CA PRO A 402 55.58 20.45 -48.88
C PRO A 402 55.21 18.95 -49.12
N THR A 403 54.41 18.70 -50.16
CA THR A 403 53.81 17.41 -50.57
C THR A 403 54.43 16.87 -51.88
N ILE A 404 54.25 15.57 -52.23
CA ILE A 404 53.82 15.01 -53.56
C ILE A 404 54.33 13.58 -53.93
N ALA A 405 53.34 12.67 -54.09
CA ALA A 405 53.14 11.59 -55.11
C ALA A 405 54.12 10.41 -55.38
N THR A 406 53.60 9.45 -56.15
CA THR A 406 54.05 8.04 -56.28
C THR A 406 54.13 7.58 -57.75
N THR A 407 55.15 6.79 -58.12
CA THR A 407 55.30 6.02 -59.39
C THR A 407 56.47 5.01 -59.25
N SER A 408 56.59 3.88 -59.95
CA SER A 408 55.73 3.18 -60.93
C SER A 408 55.99 1.65 -60.91
N ALA A 409 55.69 0.91 -61.98
CA ALA A 409 55.59 -0.56 -62.07
C ALA A 409 56.78 -1.32 -62.74
N GLN A 410 57.00 -2.59 -62.29
CA GLN A 410 57.28 -3.85 -63.07
C GLN A 410 58.48 -3.93 -64.08
N PRO A 411 58.80 -5.09 -64.75
CA PRO A 411 58.25 -6.47 -64.68
C PRO A 411 59.24 -7.68 -64.61
N GLU A 412 58.71 -8.87 -64.28
CA GLU A 412 59.00 -10.23 -64.86
C GLU A 412 60.39 -10.94 -64.66
N THR A 413 60.56 -12.27 -64.85
CA THR A 413 59.72 -13.34 -65.47
C THR A 413 59.95 -14.76 -64.87
N THR A 414 59.05 -15.73 -65.17
CA THR A 414 59.23 -17.22 -65.22
C THR A 414 59.51 -18.02 -63.92
N THR A 415 59.11 -19.29 -63.72
CA THR A 415 58.32 -20.28 -64.54
C THR A 415 57.73 -21.39 -63.66
N GLY A 416 56.67 -22.07 -64.17
CA GLY A 416 56.31 -23.45 -63.79
C GLY A 416 55.09 -23.60 -62.87
N ALA A 417 54.16 -24.50 -63.21
CA ALA A 417 52.90 -24.67 -62.47
C ALA A 417 52.38 -26.12 -62.48
N THR A 418 51.91 -26.58 -61.32
CA THR A 418 50.88 -27.62 -61.18
C THR A 418 50.08 -27.36 -59.90
N GLN A 419 48.77 -27.58 -59.94
CA GLN A 419 47.82 -27.38 -58.82
C GLN A 419 47.54 -28.72 -58.09
N PRO A 420 47.04 -28.74 -56.84
CA PRO A 420 45.66 -28.32 -56.52
C PRO A 420 45.52 -27.30 -55.38
N LEU A 421 44.27 -26.89 -55.16
CA LEU A 421 43.82 -25.81 -54.29
C LEU A 421 43.51 -26.28 -52.85
N THR A 422 44.33 -25.86 -51.87
CA THR A 422 43.94 -25.62 -50.47
C THR A 422 44.93 -24.65 -49.82
N THR A 423 44.64 -23.35 -49.85
CA THR A 423 45.45 -22.39 -49.10
C THR A 423 45.12 -22.52 -47.61
N ALA A 424 46.13 -22.84 -46.80
CA ALA A 424 45.99 -22.80 -45.36
C ALA A 424 45.79 -21.36 -44.89
N GLU A 425 44.69 -21.10 -44.21
CA GLU A 425 44.50 -19.90 -43.39
C GLU A 425 45.53 -19.91 -42.24
N PRO A 426 46.01 -18.75 -41.76
CA PRO A 426 46.96 -18.72 -40.66
C PRO A 426 46.37 -19.42 -39.43
N ALA A 427 47.16 -20.29 -38.80
CA ALA A 427 46.76 -20.97 -37.57
C ALA A 427 46.74 -19.99 -36.40
N THR A 428 45.66 -19.21 -36.28
CA THR A 428 45.35 -18.41 -35.11
C THR A 428 45.27 -19.36 -33.92
N THR A 429 46.18 -19.23 -32.96
CA THR A 429 46.13 -20.01 -31.72
C THR A 429 44.90 -19.58 -30.93
N ALA A 430 43.82 -20.36 -31.03
CA ALA A 430 42.64 -20.17 -30.20
C ALA A 430 43.05 -20.16 -28.72
N PRO A 431 42.53 -19.22 -27.90
CA PRO A 431 42.86 -19.19 -26.49
C PRO A 431 42.38 -20.50 -25.84
N LEU A 432 43.26 -21.18 -25.11
CA LEU A 432 42.87 -22.37 -24.34
C LEU A 432 41.94 -21.93 -23.20
N CYS A 433 40.68 -22.34 -23.30
CA CYS A 433 39.72 -22.20 -22.22
C CYS A 433 40.01 -23.21 -21.08
N PRO A 434 39.67 -22.87 -19.82
CA PRO A 434 39.85 -23.78 -18.69
C PRO A 434 38.97 -25.04 -18.80
N PRO A 435 39.25 -26.11 -18.02
CA PRO A 435 38.39 -27.28 -17.96
C PRO A 435 36.93 -26.93 -17.69
N ASN A 436 36.01 -27.74 -18.24
CA ASN A 436 34.55 -27.56 -18.16
C ASN A 436 34.02 -26.25 -18.77
N SER A 437 34.76 -25.65 -19.71
CA SER A 437 34.33 -24.49 -20.49
C SER A 437 34.67 -24.65 -21.97
N HIS A 438 34.02 -23.86 -22.82
CA HIS A 438 34.29 -23.79 -24.26
C HIS A 438 34.46 -22.34 -24.71
N TYR A 439 35.14 -22.14 -25.84
CA TYR A 439 35.28 -20.81 -26.44
C TYR A 439 33.99 -20.43 -27.18
N SER A 440 33.40 -19.30 -26.81
CA SER A 440 32.34 -18.65 -27.57
C SER A 440 32.87 -17.38 -28.24
N PRO A 441 32.51 -17.08 -29.50
CA PRO A 441 32.74 -15.77 -30.11
C PRO A 441 31.88 -14.66 -29.48
N CYS A 442 30.91 -15.03 -28.64
CA CYS A 442 29.92 -14.15 -28.03
C CYS A 442 29.59 -14.67 -26.62
N VAL A 443 30.32 -14.22 -25.60
CA VAL A 443 30.01 -14.51 -24.20
C VAL A 443 28.78 -13.71 -23.78
N PRO A 444 27.70 -14.33 -23.27
CA PRO A 444 26.56 -13.60 -22.73
C PRO A 444 26.98 -12.74 -21.53
N ALA A 445 26.47 -11.52 -21.41
CA ALA A 445 26.77 -10.66 -20.25
C ALA A 445 26.29 -11.28 -18.92
N CYS A 446 25.30 -12.16 -18.97
CA CYS A 446 24.61 -12.74 -17.82
C CYS A 446 25.11 -14.17 -17.49
N THR A 447 26.41 -14.42 -17.62
CA THR A 447 27.00 -15.73 -17.26
C THR A 447 26.87 -16.01 -15.76
N PRO A 448 26.29 -17.15 -15.35
CA PRO A 448 26.25 -17.60 -13.96
C PRO A 448 27.61 -17.72 -13.27
N THR A 449 27.68 -17.25 -12.03
CA THR A 449 28.83 -17.37 -11.14
C THR A 449 28.43 -18.12 -9.86
N CYS A 450 29.41 -18.58 -9.09
CA CYS A 450 29.20 -19.09 -7.73
C CYS A 450 28.82 -18.01 -6.69
N THR A 451 28.56 -16.78 -7.12
CA THR A 451 27.92 -15.73 -6.31
C THR A 451 26.54 -15.38 -6.82
N HIS A 452 26.18 -15.79 -8.04
CA HIS A 452 24.90 -15.54 -8.70
C HIS A 452 24.59 -16.71 -9.66
N LEU A 453 24.04 -17.82 -9.14
CA LEU A 453 23.77 -19.04 -9.92
C LEU A 453 22.76 -18.84 -11.06
N ASN A 454 21.83 -17.91 -10.89
CA ASN A 454 20.85 -17.52 -11.90
C ASN A 454 21.35 -16.39 -12.83
N GLY A 455 22.63 -16.02 -12.72
CA GLY A 455 23.23 -14.87 -13.38
C GLY A 455 23.11 -13.59 -12.53
N PRO A 456 23.92 -12.54 -12.79
CA PRO A 456 23.86 -11.32 -12.00
C PRO A 456 22.48 -10.64 -12.06
N PRO A 457 21.95 -10.14 -10.93
CA PRO A 457 20.67 -9.43 -10.92
C PRO A 457 20.72 -8.19 -11.82
N HIS A 458 19.57 -7.82 -12.38
CA HIS A 458 19.41 -6.73 -13.37
C HIS A 458 20.20 -6.89 -14.68
N CYS A 459 20.75 -8.08 -14.98
CA CYS A 459 21.46 -8.30 -16.23
C CYS A 459 20.52 -8.38 -17.46
N VAL A 460 20.41 -7.26 -18.18
CA VAL A 460 19.79 -7.20 -19.52
C VAL A 460 20.77 -7.66 -20.61
N GLN A 461 20.30 -8.48 -21.55
CA GLN A 461 21.07 -8.85 -22.75
C GLN A 461 21.15 -7.69 -23.75
N ILE A 462 22.08 -6.77 -23.51
CA ILE A 462 22.45 -5.70 -24.44
C ILE A 462 23.45 -6.28 -25.47
N GLU A 463 23.32 -5.86 -26.74
CA GLU A 463 23.89 -6.51 -27.95
C GLU A 463 25.44 -6.48 -28.09
N ALA A 464 26.20 -6.26 -27.01
CA ALA A 464 27.66 -6.11 -27.01
C ALA A 464 28.37 -7.27 -26.29
N CYS A 465 28.32 -8.48 -26.88
CA CYS A 465 29.08 -9.63 -26.40
C CYS A 465 30.54 -9.61 -26.91
N ASN A 466 31.47 -10.05 -26.05
CA ASN A 466 32.88 -10.21 -26.40
C ASN A 466 33.24 -11.70 -26.59
N PRO A 467 34.22 -12.05 -27.44
CA PRO A 467 34.74 -13.42 -27.51
C PRO A 467 35.48 -13.83 -26.23
N GLY A 468 35.26 -15.06 -25.76
CA GLY A 468 35.81 -15.54 -24.50
C GLY A 468 35.40 -16.97 -24.16
N CYS A 469 35.62 -17.40 -22.93
CA CYS A 469 35.29 -18.76 -22.47
C CYS A 469 33.99 -18.75 -21.66
N VAL A 470 33.10 -19.69 -21.93
CA VAL A 470 31.82 -19.88 -21.24
C VAL A 470 31.80 -21.26 -20.58
N CYS A 471 31.38 -21.34 -19.33
CA CYS A 471 31.19 -22.64 -18.67
C CYS A 471 30.17 -23.50 -19.42
N ASN A 472 30.39 -24.81 -19.44
CA ASN A 472 29.45 -25.75 -20.05
C ASN A 472 28.20 -25.92 -19.17
N ASP A 473 27.09 -26.40 -19.75
CA ASP A 473 25.86 -26.68 -19.00
C ASP A 473 26.12 -27.60 -17.80
N GLY A 474 25.55 -27.27 -16.65
CA GLY A 474 25.83 -27.91 -15.36
C GLY A 474 27.03 -27.33 -14.59
N PHE A 475 27.77 -26.38 -15.17
CA PHE A 475 28.93 -25.72 -14.54
C PHE A 475 28.76 -24.19 -14.43
N VAL A 476 29.37 -23.61 -13.40
CA VAL A 476 29.32 -22.18 -13.07
C VAL A 476 30.71 -21.64 -12.74
N GLN A 477 30.91 -20.34 -12.88
CA GLN A 477 32.23 -19.73 -12.72
C GLN A 477 32.60 -19.49 -11.25
N LYS A 478 33.66 -20.15 -10.77
CA LYS A 478 34.31 -19.89 -9.46
C LYS A 478 35.70 -19.30 -9.73
N GLY A 479 35.78 -17.97 -9.81
CA GLY A 479 37.01 -17.26 -10.17
C GLY A 479 37.40 -17.48 -11.65
N SER A 480 38.49 -18.23 -11.90
CA SER A 480 39.00 -18.52 -13.25
C SER A 480 38.75 -19.96 -13.73
N VAL A 481 37.94 -20.73 -13.00
CA VAL A 481 37.57 -22.12 -13.34
C VAL A 481 36.06 -22.33 -13.34
N CYS A 482 35.60 -23.32 -14.09
CA CYS A 482 34.21 -23.75 -14.13
C CYS A 482 34.02 -25.02 -13.28
N VAL A 483 33.25 -24.88 -12.20
CA VAL A 483 32.94 -25.95 -11.24
C VAL A 483 31.49 -26.43 -11.41
N PRO A 484 31.14 -27.66 -11.01
CA PRO A 484 29.74 -28.10 -11.00
C PRO A 484 28.88 -27.17 -10.14
N ILE A 485 27.61 -26.95 -10.51
CA ILE A 485 26.68 -26.10 -9.73
C ILE A 485 26.67 -26.48 -8.25
N GLY A 486 26.63 -27.79 -7.96
CA GLY A 486 26.67 -28.35 -6.60
C GLY A 486 27.78 -27.79 -5.70
N GLN A 487 28.94 -27.37 -6.24
CA GLN A 487 30.01 -26.79 -5.42
C GLN A 487 29.78 -25.32 -5.02
N CYS A 488 28.58 -24.79 -5.30
CA CYS A 488 28.21 -23.38 -5.17
C CYS A 488 26.72 -23.16 -4.83
N GLY A 489 25.96 -24.23 -4.55
CA GLY A 489 24.52 -24.23 -4.29
C GLY A 489 23.79 -25.37 -5.02
N CYS A 490 22.46 -25.35 -5.01
CA CYS A 490 21.60 -26.47 -5.35
C CYS A 490 20.85 -26.30 -6.68
N VAL A 491 20.18 -27.37 -7.15
CA VAL A 491 19.27 -27.35 -8.30
C VAL A 491 18.02 -28.17 -7.97
N ASP A 492 16.83 -27.59 -8.08
CA ASP A 492 15.56 -28.26 -7.77
C ASP A 492 15.08 -29.22 -8.89
N GLU A 493 13.99 -29.98 -8.66
CA GLU A 493 13.42 -30.88 -9.67
C GLU A 493 12.91 -30.16 -10.94
N ASN A 494 12.69 -28.85 -10.88
CA ASN A 494 12.23 -28.02 -11.99
C ASN A 494 13.40 -27.43 -12.80
N GLY A 495 14.63 -27.44 -12.27
CA GLY A 495 15.83 -26.85 -12.86
C GLY A 495 16.12 -25.41 -12.41
N HIS A 496 15.39 -24.89 -11.41
CA HIS A 496 15.77 -23.67 -10.69
C HIS A 496 17.04 -23.92 -9.87
N LYS A 497 17.81 -22.86 -9.61
CA LYS A 497 19.05 -22.96 -8.83
C LYS A 497 18.96 -22.06 -7.61
N HIS A 498 19.35 -22.62 -6.48
CA HIS A 498 19.28 -21.98 -5.18
C HIS A 498 20.69 -21.83 -4.63
N GLN A 499 21.02 -20.68 -4.05
CA GLN A 499 22.30 -20.45 -3.37
C GLN A 499 22.35 -21.28 -2.09
N PHE A 500 23.55 -21.47 -1.52
CA PHE A 500 23.64 -21.93 -0.12
C PHE A 500 22.93 -20.94 0.82
N ASP A 501 22.32 -21.48 1.87
CA ASP A 501 21.51 -20.74 2.86
C ASP A 501 20.27 -20.03 2.26
N GLU A 502 19.82 -20.44 1.06
CA GLU A 502 18.59 -19.94 0.43
C GLU A 502 17.38 -20.78 0.85
N GLU A 503 16.45 -20.17 1.60
CA GLU A 503 15.14 -20.75 1.91
C GLU A 503 14.08 -20.40 0.85
N TRP A 504 13.24 -21.35 0.45
CA TRP A 504 12.07 -21.09 -0.39
C TRP A 504 10.88 -22.02 -0.08
N TYR A 505 9.68 -21.61 -0.49
CA TYR A 505 8.50 -22.48 -0.47
C TYR A 505 8.24 -23.09 -1.84
N THR A 506 8.00 -24.40 -1.86
CA THR A 506 7.48 -25.09 -3.04
C THR A 506 6.05 -24.63 -3.37
N SER A 507 5.58 -24.93 -4.59
CA SER A 507 4.27 -24.49 -5.09
C SER A 507 3.12 -24.80 -4.13
N HIS A 508 2.31 -23.78 -3.82
CA HIS A 508 1.25 -23.79 -2.79
C HIS A 508 1.73 -24.09 -1.36
N CYS A 509 2.98 -23.68 -1.03
CA CYS A 509 3.65 -23.88 0.26
C CYS A 509 3.56 -25.34 0.75
N ARG A 510 3.75 -26.30 -0.15
CA ARG A 510 3.60 -27.73 0.18
C ARG A 510 4.66 -28.22 1.15
N GLN A 511 5.88 -27.72 0.99
CA GLN A 511 7.10 -27.96 1.76
C GLN A 511 7.89 -26.65 1.75
N LYS A 512 8.52 -26.30 2.88
CA LYS A 512 9.63 -25.34 2.92
C LYS A 512 10.91 -26.11 2.55
N CYS A 513 11.79 -25.52 1.75
CA CYS A 513 13.08 -26.12 1.39
C CYS A 513 14.22 -25.13 1.62
N GLU A 514 15.40 -25.67 1.88
CA GLU A 514 16.65 -24.95 2.08
C GLU A 514 17.77 -25.66 1.29
N CYS A 515 18.83 -24.93 0.95
CA CYS A 515 20.00 -25.46 0.26
C CYS A 515 21.23 -25.43 1.19
N GLU A 516 21.56 -26.58 1.79
CA GLU A 516 22.70 -26.72 2.71
C GLU A 516 24.00 -27.10 1.98
N GLU A 517 25.17 -26.78 2.57
CA GLU A 517 26.50 -27.21 2.09
C GLU A 517 27.03 -28.43 2.89
N GLU A 518 26.70 -29.66 2.48
CA GLU A 518 27.35 -30.87 3.04
C GLU A 518 28.61 -31.24 2.24
N ASP A 519 29.75 -31.39 2.95
CA ASP A 519 31.07 -31.77 2.39
C ASP A 519 31.55 -30.92 1.17
N GLY A 520 30.99 -29.71 1.00
CA GLY A 520 31.27 -28.81 -0.13
C GLY A 520 30.40 -29.06 -1.37
N VAL A 521 29.22 -29.66 -1.18
CA VAL A 521 28.20 -29.92 -2.20
C VAL A 521 26.83 -29.47 -1.68
N GLY A 522 26.02 -28.85 -2.55
CA GLY A 522 24.64 -28.47 -2.28
C GLY A 522 23.70 -29.67 -2.27
N GLU A 523 23.07 -29.93 -1.14
CA GLU A 523 21.91 -30.83 -1.01
C GLU A 523 20.67 -30.01 -0.61
N ILE A 524 19.50 -30.43 -1.09
CA ILE A 524 18.23 -29.76 -0.78
C ILE A 524 17.55 -30.55 0.33
N GLU A 525 17.48 -29.97 1.52
CA GLU A 525 16.58 -30.46 2.58
C GLU A 525 15.23 -29.73 2.45
N CYS A 526 14.14 -30.48 2.62
CA CYS A 526 12.78 -29.94 2.58
C CYS A 526 12.00 -30.49 3.77
N ASP A 527 11.41 -29.60 4.57
CA ASP A 527 10.49 -29.98 5.63
C ASP A 527 9.24 -30.63 5.02
N ASP A 528 8.92 -31.83 5.49
CA ASP A 528 7.65 -32.53 5.22
C ASP A 528 6.47 -31.94 6.05
N GLU A 529 6.68 -30.86 6.81
CA GLU A 529 5.62 -30.15 7.53
C GLU A 529 4.72 -29.35 6.57
N ASP A 530 3.41 -29.54 6.73
CA ASP A 530 2.46 -29.59 5.61
C ASP A 530 1.72 -28.25 5.37
N GLY A 531 2.46 -27.14 5.27
CA GLY A 531 1.93 -25.81 4.95
C GLY A 531 2.70 -24.63 5.56
N CYS A 532 1.99 -23.52 5.73
CA CYS A 532 2.40 -22.43 6.63
C CYS A 532 1.97 -22.71 8.08
N ASP A 533 2.58 -21.96 9.02
CA ASP A 533 2.19 -21.91 10.44
C ASP A 533 0.68 -21.68 10.65
N ASP A 534 0.15 -22.12 11.79
CA ASP A 534 -1.28 -22.08 12.13
C ASP A 534 -1.90 -20.67 12.22
N ASP A 535 -1.11 -19.59 12.19
CA ASP A 535 -1.58 -18.18 12.08
C ASP A 535 -1.29 -17.51 10.72
N ALA A 536 -0.64 -18.23 9.80
CA ALA A 536 -0.21 -17.75 8.49
C ALA A 536 -0.96 -18.40 7.33
N VAL A 537 -0.88 -17.78 6.15
CA VAL A 537 -1.49 -18.27 4.90
C VAL A 537 -0.50 -18.23 3.75
N CYS A 538 -0.61 -19.20 2.86
CA CYS A 538 0.22 -19.26 1.67
C CYS A 538 -0.32 -18.33 0.59
N LEU A 539 0.53 -17.44 0.07
CA LEU A 539 0.19 -16.51 -1.00
C LEU A 539 1.30 -16.49 -2.07
N PRO A 540 0.96 -16.37 -3.37
CA PRO A 540 1.94 -16.08 -4.40
C PRO A 540 2.37 -14.60 -4.35
N ASN A 541 3.64 -14.33 -4.67
CA ASN A 541 4.18 -12.99 -4.90
C ASN A 541 3.81 -12.48 -6.32
N GLN A 542 4.51 -11.45 -6.83
CA GLN A 542 4.26 -10.92 -8.19
C GLN A 542 5.01 -11.66 -9.30
N GLU A 543 5.97 -12.50 -8.96
CA GLU A 543 6.90 -13.19 -9.87
C GLU A 543 6.47 -14.66 -10.11
N GLY A 544 5.79 -15.27 -9.13
CA GLY A 544 5.16 -16.59 -9.19
C GLY A 544 5.39 -17.44 -7.93
N ASP A 545 6.36 -17.07 -7.10
CA ASP A 545 6.82 -17.83 -5.95
C ASP A 545 5.87 -17.66 -4.76
N TYR A 546 5.86 -18.68 -3.89
CA TYR A 546 4.96 -18.72 -2.74
C TYR A 546 5.68 -18.29 -1.46
N TYR A 547 4.94 -17.65 -0.55
CA TYR A 547 5.43 -17.30 0.78
C TYR A 547 4.30 -17.40 1.80
N CYS A 548 4.68 -17.60 3.06
CA CYS A 548 3.75 -17.60 4.19
C CYS A 548 3.60 -16.19 4.76
N GLN A 549 2.37 -15.69 4.79
CA GLN A 549 2.03 -14.40 5.38
C GLN A 549 1.24 -14.60 6.69
N PRO A 550 1.76 -14.18 7.85
CA PRO A 550 0.97 -14.09 9.08
C PRO A 550 -0.26 -13.19 8.87
N THR A 551 -1.43 -13.69 9.24
CA THR A 551 -2.69 -12.93 9.12
C THR A 551 -3.60 -13.09 10.33
N GLY A 552 -3.57 -14.24 10.99
CA GLY A 552 -4.56 -14.65 11.99
C GLY A 552 -5.94 -14.90 11.38
N PHE A 553 -6.77 -15.63 12.11
CA PHE A 553 -8.03 -16.17 11.60
C PHE A 553 -9.27 -15.64 12.35
N GLY A 554 -10.45 -15.91 11.80
CA GLY A 554 -11.74 -15.75 12.46
C GLY A 554 -12.61 -16.98 12.21
N ASP A 555 -13.38 -17.40 13.21
CA ASP A 555 -14.15 -18.65 13.19
C ASP A 555 -15.66 -18.38 13.26
N CYS A 556 -16.39 -18.77 12.22
CA CYS A 556 -17.83 -18.96 12.27
C CYS A 556 -18.14 -20.39 12.75
N THR A 557 -19.02 -20.56 13.74
CA THR A 557 -19.45 -21.88 14.24
C THR A 557 -20.97 -22.03 14.17
N ILE A 558 -21.42 -23.27 13.94
CA ILE A 558 -22.83 -23.67 13.91
C ILE A 558 -22.96 -24.93 14.75
N THR A 559 -23.83 -24.94 15.76
CA THR A 559 -24.10 -26.13 16.59
C THR A 559 -25.24 -26.96 16.03
N ARG A 560 -25.38 -28.21 16.50
CA ARG A 560 -26.49 -29.11 16.15
C ARG A 560 -27.87 -28.51 16.47
N ASP A 561 -27.95 -27.65 17.47
CA ASP A 561 -29.16 -26.93 17.90
C ASP A 561 -29.45 -25.67 17.06
N SER A 562 -28.85 -25.52 15.87
CA SER A 562 -28.98 -24.35 15.01
C SER A 562 -28.64 -23.01 15.72
N LYS A 563 -27.64 -23.04 16.61
CA LYS A 563 -27.02 -21.84 17.22
C LYS A 563 -25.74 -21.49 16.48
N TYR A 564 -25.57 -20.22 16.17
CA TYR A 564 -24.46 -19.68 15.39
C TYR A 564 -23.54 -18.84 16.29
N SER A 565 -22.27 -18.79 15.95
CA SER A 565 -21.37 -17.68 16.25
C SER A 565 -20.82 -17.18 14.92
N THR A 566 -20.91 -15.88 14.65
CA THR A 566 -20.28 -15.25 13.47
C THR A 566 -18.76 -15.14 13.65
N PHE A 567 -18.07 -14.77 12.57
CA PHE A 567 -16.63 -14.47 12.58
C PHE A 567 -16.23 -13.41 13.62
N ASP A 568 -17.15 -12.52 13.98
CA ASP A 568 -16.94 -11.41 14.93
C ASP A 568 -17.60 -11.65 16.30
N GLU A 569 -17.97 -12.90 16.59
CA GLU A 569 -18.52 -13.40 17.86
C GLU A 569 -19.99 -13.01 18.19
N LEU A 570 -20.80 -12.57 17.22
CA LEU A 570 -22.26 -12.48 17.43
C LEU A 570 -22.84 -13.89 17.56
N LYS A 571 -23.51 -14.15 18.68
CA LYS A 571 -24.17 -15.43 18.97
C LYS A 571 -25.68 -15.31 18.87
N TYR A 572 -26.31 -16.15 18.05
CA TYR A 572 -27.76 -16.14 17.82
C TYR A 572 -28.28 -17.55 17.48
N GLY A 573 -29.59 -17.78 17.62
CA GLY A 573 -30.26 -19.00 17.17
C GLY A 573 -31.07 -18.74 15.89
N PHE A 574 -30.93 -19.60 14.88
CA PHE A 574 -31.71 -19.51 13.64
C PHE A 574 -31.97 -20.91 13.04
N GLU A 575 -33.17 -21.42 13.29
CA GLU A 575 -33.67 -22.64 12.67
C GLU A 575 -34.03 -22.35 11.20
N GLY A 576 -33.16 -22.80 10.29
CA GLY A 576 -33.35 -22.67 8.86
C GLY A 576 -34.15 -23.85 8.29
N GLU A 577 -35.15 -23.56 7.46
CA GLU A 577 -36.02 -24.60 6.86
C GLU A 577 -35.51 -25.09 5.48
N HIS A 578 -34.47 -24.45 4.93
CA HIS A 578 -34.06 -24.49 3.52
C HIS A 578 -32.53 -24.42 3.33
N SER A 579 -32.04 -24.10 2.12
CA SER A 579 -30.65 -23.68 1.88
C SER A 579 -30.43 -22.21 2.23
N TYR A 580 -29.28 -21.90 2.86
CA TYR A 580 -28.86 -20.53 3.19
C TYR A 580 -27.37 -20.32 2.89
N VAL A 581 -27.00 -19.11 2.47
CA VAL A 581 -25.60 -18.69 2.32
C VAL A 581 -25.01 -18.43 3.70
N LEU A 582 -24.09 -19.31 4.13
CA LEU A 582 -23.32 -19.14 5.37
C LEU A 582 -22.22 -18.11 5.14
N VAL A 583 -21.50 -18.24 4.02
CA VAL A 583 -20.45 -17.31 3.57
C VAL A 583 -20.57 -17.16 2.05
N ARG A 584 -20.48 -15.93 1.55
CA ARG A 584 -20.04 -15.64 0.18
C ARG A 584 -19.06 -14.47 0.20
N SER A 585 -18.10 -14.46 -0.70
CA SER A 585 -17.24 -13.29 -0.89
C SER A 585 -18.00 -12.10 -1.52
N LYS A 586 -17.47 -10.89 -1.31
CA LYS A 586 -18.00 -9.60 -1.77
C LYS A 586 -16.82 -8.66 -2.02
N ASN A 587 -16.84 -7.93 -3.14
CA ASN A 587 -15.84 -6.91 -3.48
C ASN A 587 -14.37 -7.39 -3.37
N LEU A 588 -14.09 -8.61 -3.83
CA LEU A 588 -12.72 -9.15 -3.80
C LEU A 588 -11.77 -8.35 -4.70
N PRO A 589 -10.55 -8.00 -4.21
CA PRO A 589 -9.47 -7.53 -5.05
C PRO A 589 -9.04 -8.60 -6.06
N GLN A 590 -8.37 -8.14 -7.12
CA GLN A 590 -7.69 -9.04 -8.06
C GLN A 590 -6.67 -9.91 -7.29
N ASN A 591 -6.56 -11.18 -7.67
CA ASN A 591 -5.74 -12.25 -7.05
C ASN A 591 -6.27 -12.87 -5.73
N PHE A 592 -7.42 -12.45 -5.20
CA PHE A 592 -8.09 -13.20 -4.11
C PHE A 592 -8.90 -14.38 -4.65
N GLN A 593 -9.02 -15.46 -3.86
CA GLN A 593 -9.87 -16.61 -4.20
C GLN A 593 -11.33 -16.34 -3.86
N ASP A 594 -12.25 -16.80 -4.72
CA ASP A 594 -13.68 -16.74 -4.40
C ASP A 594 -14.07 -17.88 -3.43
N VAL A 595 -14.93 -17.54 -2.48
CA VAL A 595 -15.37 -18.43 -1.40
C VAL A 595 -16.89 -18.33 -1.31
N TYR A 596 -17.55 -19.49 -1.46
CA TYR A 596 -18.98 -19.62 -1.23
C TYR A 596 -19.26 -20.89 -0.43
N VAL A 597 -19.96 -20.75 0.70
CA VAL A 597 -20.38 -21.85 1.57
C VAL A 597 -21.88 -21.72 1.84
N GLU A 598 -22.62 -22.74 1.46
CA GLU A 598 -24.07 -22.87 1.58
C GLU A 598 -24.40 -24.00 2.54
N GLY A 599 -25.24 -23.72 3.55
CA GLY A 599 -25.74 -24.70 4.50
C GLY A 599 -27.12 -25.17 4.10
N ILE A 600 -27.32 -26.48 4.01
CA ILE A 600 -28.58 -27.10 3.57
C ILE A 600 -29.22 -27.78 4.77
N TYR A 601 -30.42 -27.34 5.15
CA TYR A 601 -31.10 -27.77 6.37
C TYR A 601 -32.26 -28.72 6.08
N ALA A 602 -32.50 -29.68 6.98
CA ALA A 602 -33.57 -30.67 6.84
C ALA A 602 -34.20 -31.01 8.20
N GLN A 603 -35.47 -31.39 8.19
CA GLN A 603 -36.16 -31.87 9.40
C GLN A 603 -35.52 -33.15 9.94
N ILE A 604 -35.47 -33.25 11.26
CA ILE A 604 -35.28 -34.50 11.98
C ILE A 604 -36.64 -35.16 12.18
N HIS A 605 -36.66 -36.49 12.16
CA HIS A 605 -37.72 -37.30 12.75
C HIS A 605 -37.08 -38.18 13.82
N ASP A 606 -37.74 -38.36 14.97
CA ASP A 606 -37.10 -38.84 16.22
C ASP A 606 -36.63 -40.31 16.20
N GLY A 607 -36.81 -41.01 15.07
CA GLY A 607 -36.22 -42.32 14.81
C GLY A 607 -34.83 -42.30 14.14
N ASP A 608 -34.30 -41.13 13.75
CA ASP A 608 -33.14 -41.01 12.84
C ASP A 608 -31.82 -40.53 13.51
N ASP A 609 -31.81 -40.47 14.86
CA ASP A 609 -30.65 -40.10 15.69
C ASP A 609 -30.34 -41.17 16.77
N SER A 610 -30.42 -42.46 16.39
CA SER A 610 -30.16 -43.60 17.28
C SER A 610 -28.65 -43.80 17.57
N SER A 611 -28.02 -42.87 18.30
CA SER A 611 -26.62 -42.97 18.75
C SER A 611 -26.43 -42.56 20.21
N GLU A 612 -26.80 -43.47 21.11
CA GLU A 612 -26.13 -43.79 22.38
C GLU A 612 -25.37 -42.67 23.17
N GLU A 613 -26.04 -41.65 23.72
CA GLU A 613 -25.37 -40.81 24.77
C GLU A 613 -26.22 -40.23 25.91
N GLU A 614 -27.45 -40.74 26.18
CA GLU A 614 -28.13 -40.51 27.47
C GLU A 614 -28.42 -41.80 28.23
N ARG A 615 -27.48 -42.18 29.11
CA ARG A 615 -27.68 -43.11 30.24
C ARG A 615 -26.79 -42.70 31.42
N ASP A 616 -27.25 -41.76 32.24
CA ASP A 616 -27.12 -41.82 33.71
C ASP A 616 -27.72 -40.57 34.39
N ARG A 617 -29.03 -40.61 34.65
CA ARG A 617 -29.65 -40.02 35.85
C ARG A 617 -30.76 -40.95 36.34
N ARG A 618 -30.58 -41.47 37.55
CA ARG A 618 -31.61 -42.14 38.37
C ARG A 618 -31.55 -41.54 39.78
N ASP A 619 -32.58 -41.86 40.56
CA ASP A 619 -32.87 -41.35 41.90
C ASP A 619 -33.35 -39.88 41.81
N SER A 620 -34.65 -39.65 41.60
CA SER A 620 -35.79 -39.81 42.53
C SER A 620 -36.05 -38.53 43.33
N ASP A 621 -37.22 -37.93 43.11
CA ASP A 621 -38.33 -38.07 44.06
C ASP A 621 -39.66 -37.85 43.29
N GLU A 622 -40.78 -38.13 43.95
CA GLU A 622 -42.14 -38.12 43.40
C GLU A 622 -42.81 -36.73 43.59
N ASP A 623 -43.68 -36.32 42.65
CA ASP A 623 -45.01 -35.74 42.93
C ASP A 623 -45.75 -35.43 41.60
N ASP A 624 -47.08 -35.31 41.66
CA ASP A 624 -48.00 -35.27 40.50
C ASP A 624 -48.06 -33.93 39.75
N ASP A 625 -48.36 -33.98 38.44
CA ASP A 625 -49.60 -33.40 37.88
C ASP A 625 -49.81 -33.85 36.41
N GLU A 626 -51.06 -34.11 36.01
CA GLU A 626 -51.44 -34.50 34.62
C GLU A 626 -51.85 -33.28 33.78
N GLU A 627 -51.13 -32.99 32.69
CA GLU A 627 -51.58 -32.10 31.60
C GLU A 627 -51.50 -32.86 30.27
N GLU A 628 -52.65 -33.22 29.68
CA GLU A 628 -52.74 -33.80 28.32
C GLU A 628 -52.53 -32.71 27.25
N ASP A 629 -51.29 -32.21 27.11
CA ASP A 629 -50.97 -31.28 26.03
C ASP A 629 -50.56 -31.99 24.73
N SER A 630 -50.84 -31.34 23.61
CA SER A 630 -50.96 -32.04 22.32
C SER A 630 -49.65 -32.57 21.72
N ASN A 631 -49.73 -33.65 20.93
CA ASN A 631 -48.64 -34.14 20.07
C ASN A 631 -48.35 -33.17 18.90
N GLU A 632 -47.82 -31.99 19.21
CA GLU A 632 -47.05 -31.22 18.22
C GLU A 632 -45.70 -31.91 18.03
N GLN A 633 -45.54 -32.65 16.93
CA GLN A 633 -44.23 -33.16 16.53
C GLN A 633 -43.38 -31.98 16.03
N ASP A 634 -42.65 -31.36 16.97
CA ASP A 634 -41.64 -30.32 16.75
C ASP A 634 -40.48 -30.86 15.91
N GLY A 635 -40.72 -31.01 14.61
CA GLY A 635 -39.78 -31.56 13.63
C GLY A 635 -38.66 -30.57 13.33
N ARG A 636 -37.76 -30.37 14.30
CA ARG A 636 -36.66 -29.40 14.25
C ARG A 636 -35.79 -29.60 13.02
N HIS A 637 -35.35 -28.50 12.44
CA HIS A 637 -34.42 -28.49 11.32
C HIS A 637 -32.98 -28.35 11.82
N ARG A 638 -32.10 -29.26 11.38
CA ARG A 638 -30.65 -29.15 11.56
C ARG A 638 -29.93 -29.01 10.22
N LEU A 639 -28.71 -28.48 10.28
CA LEU A 639 -27.77 -28.51 9.16
C LEU A 639 -27.52 -29.98 8.74
N HIS A 640 -27.88 -30.32 7.52
CA HIS A 640 -27.78 -31.69 6.97
C HIS A 640 -26.57 -31.84 6.06
N GLU A 641 -26.25 -30.79 5.30
CA GLU A 641 -25.15 -30.76 4.33
C GLU A 641 -24.48 -29.37 4.28
N LEU A 642 -23.21 -29.34 3.91
CA LEU A 642 -22.51 -28.11 3.47
C LEU A 642 -22.14 -28.24 2.00
N LYS A 643 -22.39 -27.18 1.23
CA LYS A 643 -21.99 -27.05 -0.18
C LYS A 643 -21.00 -25.90 -0.33
N ILE A 644 -19.75 -26.25 -0.61
CA ILE A 644 -18.59 -25.37 -0.65
C ILE A 644 -18.17 -25.20 -2.12
N ARG A 645 -17.93 -23.97 -2.56
CA ARG A 645 -17.31 -23.66 -3.85
C ARG A 645 -16.04 -22.85 -3.59
N VAL A 646 -14.93 -23.39 -4.09
CA VAL A 646 -13.56 -22.86 -3.92
C VAL A 646 -12.70 -23.50 -5.02
N TYR A 647 -11.68 -22.79 -5.53
CA TYR A 647 -10.81 -23.26 -6.61
C TYR A 647 -11.54 -23.84 -7.84
N ASN A 648 -12.72 -23.28 -8.18
CA ASN A 648 -13.61 -23.74 -9.25
C ASN A 648 -14.15 -25.19 -9.08
N HIS A 649 -13.92 -25.83 -7.92
CA HIS A 649 -14.54 -27.10 -7.53
C HIS A 649 -15.83 -26.88 -6.73
N THR A 650 -16.76 -27.84 -6.79
CA THR A 650 -17.90 -27.93 -5.89
C THR A 650 -17.74 -29.14 -4.97
N VAL A 651 -17.54 -28.88 -3.69
CA VAL A 651 -17.39 -29.90 -2.63
C VAL A 651 -18.66 -29.92 -1.80
N GLU A 652 -19.23 -31.10 -1.56
CA GLU A 652 -20.41 -31.25 -0.70
C GLU A 652 -20.12 -32.24 0.43
N PHE A 653 -20.22 -31.77 1.67
CA PHE A 653 -20.17 -32.60 2.88
C PHE A 653 -21.60 -33.00 3.27
N LYS A 654 -21.82 -34.29 3.51
CA LYS A 654 -23.15 -34.91 3.70
C LYS A 654 -23.30 -35.51 5.12
N LYS A 655 -24.53 -35.88 5.52
CA LYS A 655 -24.80 -36.65 6.76
C LYS A 655 -23.85 -37.86 6.85
N ASN A 656 -23.41 -38.19 8.07
CA ASN A 656 -22.44 -39.25 8.36
C ASN A 656 -21.05 -39.03 7.71
N ARG A 657 -20.67 -37.76 7.45
CA ARG A 657 -19.37 -37.35 6.87
C ARG A 657 -19.14 -37.89 5.44
N GLY A 658 -20.20 -38.09 4.68
CA GLY A 658 -20.11 -38.40 3.25
C GLY A 658 -19.50 -37.23 2.45
N LEU A 659 -18.73 -37.55 1.41
CA LEU A 659 -18.07 -36.57 0.54
C LEU A 659 -18.53 -36.71 -0.91
N VAL A 660 -18.94 -35.60 -1.51
CA VAL A 660 -19.11 -35.43 -2.96
C VAL A 660 -18.11 -34.37 -3.43
N VAL A 661 -17.43 -34.60 -4.55
CA VAL A 661 -16.63 -33.60 -5.27
C VAL A 661 -17.06 -33.61 -6.73
N ASP A 662 -17.44 -32.45 -7.26
CA ASP A 662 -17.90 -32.23 -8.64
C ASP A 662 -18.96 -33.25 -9.10
N GLY A 663 -19.93 -33.52 -8.22
CA GLY A 663 -21.04 -34.46 -8.45
C GLY A 663 -20.67 -35.95 -8.34
N ARG A 664 -19.46 -36.29 -7.88
CA ARG A 664 -19.00 -37.68 -7.70
C ARG A 664 -18.78 -37.99 -6.22
N ASN A 665 -19.25 -39.15 -5.75
CA ASN A 665 -18.94 -39.62 -4.39
C ASN A 665 -17.47 -40.04 -4.30
N ILE A 666 -16.72 -39.43 -3.38
CA ILE A 666 -15.28 -39.68 -3.16
C ILE A 666 -15.07 -40.13 -1.71
N LYS A 667 -13.94 -40.78 -1.41
CA LYS A 667 -13.50 -41.05 -0.03
C LYS A 667 -12.29 -40.17 0.31
N PRO A 668 -12.26 -39.49 1.46
CA PRO A 668 -11.06 -38.81 1.96
C PRO A 668 -9.94 -39.83 2.30
N PRO A 669 -8.66 -39.40 2.32
CA PRO A 669 -8.18 -38.08 1.92
C PRO A 669 -8.15 -37.91 0.38
N VAL A 670 -8.35 -36.68 -0.10
CA VAL A 670 -8.26 -36.32 -1.51
C VAL A 670 -7.88 -34.84 -1.67
N SER A 671 -7.08 -34.53 -2.70
CA SER A 671 -6.76 -33.17 -3.11
C SER A 671 -7.28 -32.93 -4.53
N PRO A 672 -8.42 -32.22 -4.73
CA PRO A 672 -9.01 -32.02 -6.06
C PRO A 672 -8.14 -31.17 -6.99
N SER A 673 -7.42 -30.20 -6.40
CA SER A 673 -6.45 -29.32 -7.04
C SER A 673 -5.20 -29.21 -6.16
N ALA A 674 -4.14 -28.59 -6.67
CA ALA A 674 -3.13 -27.99 -5.80
C ALA A 674 -3.78 -26.89 -4.94
N GLY A 675 -3.20 -26.60 -3.76
CA GLY A 675 -3.77 -25.68 -2.78
C GLY A 675 -5.02 -26.17 -2.02
N LEU A 676 -5.61 -27.33 -2.36
CA LEU A 676 -6.87 -27.80 -1.75
C LEU A 676 -6.76 -29.24 -1.24
N LYS A 677 -6.89 -29.43 0.09
CA LYS A 677 -6.82 -30.74 0.77
C LYS A 677 -8.13 -31.05 1.49
N ILE A 678 -8.68 -32.24 1.28
CA ILE A 678 -9.91 -32.73 1.95
C ILE A 678 -9.56 -34.03 2.69
N TYR A 679 -9.81 -34.08 4.00
CA TYR A 679 -9.44 -35.20 4.87
C TYR A 679 -10.50 -35.43 5.98
N GLN A 680 -10.38 -36.51 6.73
CA GLN A 680 -11.40 -36.90 7.72
C GLN A 680 -10.79 -37.55 8.96
N SER A 681 -11.32 -37.21 10.13
CA SER A 681 -11.03 -37.87 11.41
C SER A 681 -12.16 -38.83 11.81
N SER A 682 -12.09 -39.38 13.02
CA SER A 682 -13.19 -40.15 13.62
C SER A 682 -14.47 -39.29 13.79
N SER A 683 -14.33 -38.00 14.09
CA SER A 683 -15.43 -37.11 14.48
C SER A 683 -15.85 -36.08 13.44
N ARG A 684 -14.96 -35.64 12.54
CA ARG A 684 -15.24 -34.58 11.55
C ARG A 684 -14.63 -34.86 10.17
N ILE A 685 -15.22 -34.28 9.12
CA ILE A 685 -14.60 -34.10 7.80
C ILE A 685 -14.09 -32.65 7.69
N TYR A 686 -13.00 -32.46 6.95
CA TYR A 686 -12.24 -31.21 6.85
C TYR A 686 -11.93 -30.89 5.39
N LEU A 687 -11.99 -29.61 5.03
CA LEU A 687 -11.39 -29.03 3.83
C LEU A 687 -10.44 -27.92 4.31
N LYS A 688 -9.13 -28.05 4.04
CA LYS A 688 -8.11 -27.00 4.26
C LYS A 688 -7.67 -26.50 2.88
N SER A 689 -7.50 -25.19 2.77
CA SER A 689 -6.81 -24.56 1.64
C SER A 689 -5.53 -23.87 2.10
N ASP A 690 -4.59 -23.76 1.16
CA ASP A 690 -3.35 -22.99 1.24
C ASP A 690 -3.57 -21.50 1.57
N PHE A 691 -4.56 -20.86 0.94
CA PHE A 691 -4.93 -19.46 1.22
C PHE A 691 -5.67 -19.26 2.54
N GLY A 692 -5.94 -20.33 3.31
CA GLY A 692 -6.42 -20.26 4.69
C GLY A 692 -7.93 -20.47 4.93
N LEU A 693 -8.77 -20.71 3.91
CA LEU A 693 -10.12 -21.23 4.16
C LEU A 693 -10.00 -22.65 4.76
N LEU A 694 -10.64 -22.87 5.91
CA LEU A 694 -10.75 -24.17 6.56
C LEU A 694 -12.21 -24.43 6.98
N VAL A 695 -12.81 -25.50 6.47
CA VAL A 695 -14.20 -25.90 6.78
C VAL A 695 -14.22 -27.26 7.45
N LYS A 696 -14.89 -27.39 8.60
CA LYS A 696 -14.97 -28.59 9.43
C LYS A 696 -16.45 -28.94 9.64
N PHE A 697 -16.84 -30.21 9.47
CA PHE A 697 -18.23 -30.66 9.65
C PHE A 697 -18.28 -32.02 10.35
N ASP A 698 -19.17 -32.20 11.33
CA ASP A 698 -19.28 -33.45 12.08
C ASP A 698 -20.12 -34.54 11.37
N GLY A 699 -20.95 -34.17 10.40
CA GLY A 699 -21.88 -35.10 9.73
C GLY A 699 -23.21 -35.31 10.45
N HIS A 700 -23.47 -34.58 11.54
CA HIS A 700 -24.65 -34.72 12.42
C HIS A 700 -25.30 -33.36 12.78
N GLY A 701 -24.71 -32.23 12.37
CA GLY A 701 -25.31 -30.90 12.43
C GLY A 701 -24.38 -29.79 12.92
N ALA A 702 -23.16 -30.11 13.37
CA ALA A 702 -22.18 -29.10 13.79
C ALA A 702 -21.18 -28.78 12.68
N ALA A 703 -20.99 -27.49 12.41
CA ALA A 703 -20.07 -26.96 11.41
C ALA A 703 -19.20 -25.83 11.98
N GLU A 704 -18.05 -25.62 11.35
CA GLU A 704 -17.08 -24.59 11.71
C GLU A 704 -16.37 -24.15 10.43
N ILE A 705 -16.38 -22.85 10.16
CA ILE A 705 -15.82 -22.22 8.96
C ILE A 705 -14.84 -21.16 9.44
N THR A 706 -13.57 -21.39 9.16
CA THR A 706 -12.44 -20.51 9.51
C THR A 706 -12.01 -19.75 8.26
N LEU A 707 -11.82 -18.43 8.37
CA LEU A 707 -11.23 -17.58 7.32
C LEU A 707 -10.09 -16.71 7.86
N PRO A 708 -9.04 -16.43 7.05
CA PRO A 708 -7.96 -15.56 7.45
C PRO A 708 -8.38 -14.10 7.33
N ARG A 709 -7.79 -13.25 8.17
CA ARG A 709 -8.19 -11.84 8.34
C ARG A 709 -8.01 -10.97 7.09
N ILE A 710 -7.33 -11.45 6.05
CA ILE A 710 -7.34 -10.81 4.73
C ILE A 710 -8.74 -10.79 4.08
N TYR A 711 -9.65 -11.71 4.43
CA TYR A 711 -11.06 -11.70 3.97
C TYR A 711 -11.98 -10.75 4.76
N ARG A 712 -11.44 -9.98 5.72
CA ARG A 712 -12.22 -8.99 6.46
C ARG A 712 -12.87 -7.94 5.56
N ARG A 713 -14.12 -7.57 5.87
CA ARG A 713 -15.04 -6.73 5.08
C ARG A 713 -15.26 -7.21 3.63
N LYS A 714 -14.82 -8.43 3.29
CA LYS A 714 -14.92 -9.03 1.93
C LYS A 714 -15.81 -10.27 1.88
N VAL A 715 -16.60 -10.52 2.92
CA VAL A 715 -17.57 -11.62 2.96
C VAL A 715 -18.95 -11.14 3.45
N GLY A 716 -19.95 -12.00 3.34
CA GLY A 716 -21.28 -11.82 3.91
C GLY A 716 -22.05 -13.12 3.92
N GLY A 717 -22.93 -13.31 4.91
CA GLY A 717 -23.80 -14.48 5.04
C GLY A 717 -24.28 -14.66 6.47
N LEU A 718 -24.82 -15.83 6.81
CA LEU A 718 -25.17 -16.17 8.19
C LEU A 718 -23.95 -16.14 9.15
N CYS A 719 -22.73 -16.29 8.63
CA CYS A 719 -21.49 -16.15 9.39
C CYS A 719 -21.05 -14.70 9.65
N GLY A 720 -21.81 -13.69 9.21
CA GLY A 720 -21.45 -12.28 9.39
C GLY A 720 -20.77 -11.64 8.18
N ASN A 721 -20.26 -10.42 8.37
CA ASN A 721 -19.51 -9.65 7.35
C ASN A 721 -17.97 -9.65 7.59
N PHE A 722 -17.53 -10.13 8.75
CA PHE A 722 -16.12 -10.25 9.18
C PHE A 722 -15.39 -8.90 9.23
N ASP A 723 -15.83 -8.00 10.10
CA ASP A 723 -15.26 -6.65 10.25
C ASP A 723 -14.84 -6.28 11.69
N GLN A 724 -14.95 -7.24 12.62
CA GLN A 724 -14.85 -7.16 14.09
C GLN A 724 -16.07 -6.56 14.83
N GLN A 725 -17.25 -6.46 14.19
CA GLN A 725 -18.41 -5.81 14.81
C GLN A 725 -19.69 -6.68 14.83
N ARG A 726 -19.76 -7.58 15.81
CA ARG A 726 -20.96 -8.35 16.22
C ARG A 726 -22.32 -7.64 16.31
N HIS A 727 -22.38 -6.31 16.18
CA HIS A 727 -23.62 -5.55 16.22
C HIS A 727 -24.19 -5.25 14.82
N ASN A 728 -23.36 -5.23 13.77
CA ASN A 728 -23.81 -5.04 12.38
C ASN A 728 -23.96 -6.39 11.62
N ASP A 729 -23.47 -7.49 12.19
CA ASP A 729 -23.44 -8.86 11.62
C ASP A 729 -24.77 -9.38 11.04
N TRP A 730 -25.92 -8.87 11.48
CA TRP A 730 -27.23 -9.15 10.86
C TRP A 730 -27.46 -8.35 9.56
N MET A 731 -26.39 -8.06 8.81
CA MET A 731 -26.41 -7.33 7.54
C MET A 731 -26.97 -8.22 6.43
N LYS A 732 -27.95 -7.71 5.68
CA LYS A 732 -28.61 -8.43 4.59
C LYS A 732 -27.83 -8.29 3.26
N PRO A 733 -28.15 -9.07 2.22
CA PRO A 733 -27.52 -8.96 0.90
C PRO A 733 -27.53 -7.57 0.25
N ASP A 734 -28.48 -6.70 0.63
CA ASP A 734 -28.62 -5.32 0.14
C ASP A 734 -27.75 -4.30 0.91
N GLY A 735 -27.03 -4.73 1.95
CA GLY A 735 -26.22 -3.88 2.81
C GLY A 735 -26.98 -3.22 3.97
N THR A 736 -28.29 -3.45 4.10
CA THR A 736 -29.08 -2.92 5.22
C THR A 736 -29.17 -3.92 6.37
N LEU A 737 -29.19 -3.42 7.61
CA LEU A 737 -29.32 -4.26 8.80
C LEU A 737 -30.74 -4.84 8.92
N ALA A 738 -30.86 -6.12 9.26
CA ALA A 738 -32.14 -6.76 9.55
C ALA A 738 -32.67 -6.36 10.95
N ARG A 739 -34.00 -6.26 11.10
CA ARG A 739 -34.63 -5.85 12.37
C ARG A 739 -34.68 -6.98 13.41
N ASN A 740 -34.45 -8.22 13.00
CA ASN A 740 -34.46 -9.42 13.82
C ASN A 740 -33.84 -10.60 13.06
N VAL A 741 -33.49 -11.66 13.79
CA VAL A 741 -32.85 -12.87 13.25
C VAL A 741 -33.67 -13.59 12.16
N ARG A 742 -35.02 -13.52 12.19
CA ARG A 742 -35.87 -14.17 11.17
C ARG A 742 -35.86 -13.38 9.85
N GLU A 743 -35.82 -12.05 9.90
CA GLU A 743 -35.59 -11.21 8.71
C GLU A 743 -34.17 -11.44 8.15
N PHE A 744 -33.15 -11.47 9.02
CA PHE A 744 -31.77 -11.72 8.63
C PHE A 744 -31.63 -13.07 7.91
N GLY A 745 -32.01 -14.16 8.56
CA GLY A 745 -31.91 -15.51 8.00
C GLY A 745 -32.71 -15.68 6.70
N ALA A 746 -33.94 -15.15 6.65
CA ALA A 746 -34.74 -15.18 5.42
C ALA A 746 -34.12 -14.41 4.25
N SER A 747 -33.34 -13.35 4.51
CA SER A 747 -32.66 -12.58 3.46
C SER A 747 -31.49 -13.33 2.81
N TRP A 748 -30.88 -14.29 3.51
CA TRP A 748 -29.74 -15.08 3.06
C TRP A 748 -30.11 -16.47 2.50
N ARG A 749 -31.40 -16.71 2.30
CA ARG A 749 -31.95 -17.89 1.61
C ARG A 749 -31.46 -17.99 0.17
N VAL A 750 -31.25 -19.22 -0.31
CA VAL A 750 -30.99 -19.57 -1.73
C VAL A 750 -32.30 -19.94 -2.46
#